data_AF-A0AAU9IPN8-F1
#
_entry.id   AF-A0AAU9IPN8-F1
#
_cell.length_a   1.000
_cell.length_b   1.000
_cell.length_c   1.000
_cell.angle_alpha   90.00
_cell.angle_beta   90.00
_cell.angle_gamma   90.00
#
_symmetry.space_group_name_H-M   'P 1'
#
loop_
_entity.id
_entity.type
_entity.pdbx_description
1 polymer ?
#
loop_
_entity_poly.entity_id
_entity_poly.type
_entity_poly.pdbx_seq_one_letter_code
_entity_poly.pdbx_strand_id
1 'polypeptide(L)'
;MLTEINDSITKLIKKALNILLNIEHKDDSAEIIEAFKIYSIAMDFKIDCEEEKLSSNMFGINNTIESMQASIIAFYEKLDNSYMEYKPPKNTIKCSKILNKIKQWDDFLQIFKEYQNQHPRGDILKIRGIRRYADFADDLNQTLYDFYDYFLNFRIQNNEVKHPKLLEDCVNNIKKKWSQIKSFEGVKIHLNSNIVNLEEIQSNVIKSISGEIYRIVEDASNLIKKDDIRKEDFNQIQIYYNCLTHFEANLSIKGFDCNHTLRMIEDKIYEKTLELKEKAEKGEGASEIVESMIGMKNISNNFPLLKKRLDSILDEFLETFRKKNKTKAVAILEELEKHPSGLGLCIITEHKFFDGVMQRLWLKKTQEHGIDYALEHIQGSNLNIEELNDNYFDYIEKLGEIQKNYLRLASNKGVNTAIAQIVSEIQVLSKKYMENCRNPNISLIKEYIPELLAYIAWLWVLLNIEKYKQDMNDEDNQIAFITPHPIQVLSIFRMLGIGYNENTNPGNNLVQILTGEGKSITLAFLSSILALLGFDINCACYSEHLSKRDSQDFEPLYTALSICSYIKYGTFNQLCEDEINSKGDIREIVLDFIRLGKIPNISYRDNERPKILLIDEVDVFFTKSFYGNIYRPLAKLKDPTINNLTDYI
;
A
#
# COMPACT_ATOMS: atom_id res chain seq x y z
N MET A 1 78.76 -6.16 -54.17
CA MET A 1 78.82 -6.53 -52.74
C MET A 1 78.10 -5.54 -51.83
N LEU A 2 78.61 -4.34 -51.52
CA LEU A 2 77.91 -3.38 -50.64
C LEU A 2 76.52 -2.96 -51.15
N THR A 3 76.37 -2.76 -52.46
CA THR A 3 75.09 -2.43 -53.10
C THR A 3 74.08 -3.59 -53.03
N GLU A 4 74.54 -4.83 -53.23
CA GLU A 4 73.70 -6.04 -53.18
C GLU A 4 73.22 -6.35 -51.75
N ILE A 5 74.07 -6.09 -50.75
CA ILE A 5 73.72 -6.18 -49.33
C ILE A 5 72.67 -5.13 -48.98
N ASN A 6 72.86 -3.89 -49.44
CA ASN A 6 71.90 -2.80 -49.22
C ASN A 6 70.52 -3.09 -49.84
N ASP A 7 70.49 -3.63 -51.06
CA ASP A 7 69.25 -4.02 -51.73
C ASP A 7 68.53 -5.17 -51.01
N SER A 8 69.29 -6.14 -50.51
CA SER A 8 68.75 -7.28 -49.75
C SER A 8 68.15 -6.84 -48.40
N ILE A 9 68.85 -5.97 -47.66
CA ILE A 9 68.37 -5.37 -46.41
C ILE A 9 67.13 -4.52 -46.67
N THR A 10 67.15 -3.67 -47.69
CA THR A 10 66.00 -2.83 -48.06
C THR A 10 64.78 -3.68 -48.41
N LYS A 11 64.96 -4.81 -49.10
CA LYS A 11 63.86 -5.73 -49.43
C LYS A 11 63.29 -6.42 -48.18
N LEU A 12 64.14 -6.83 -47.24
CA LEU A 12 63.71 -7.41 -45.96
C LEU A 12 62.95 -6.40 -45.10
N ILE A 13 63.47 -5.19 -44.97
CA ILE A 13 62.82 -4.09 -44.25
C ILE A 13 61.46 -3.76 -44.90
N LYS A 14 61.36 -3.64 -46.22
CA LYS A 14 60.07 -3.42 -46.90
C LYS A 14 59.07 -4.57 -46.69
N LYS A 15 59.54 -5.83 -46.64
CA LYS A 15 58.70 -6.98 -46.31
C LYS A 15 58.16 -6.87 -44.89
N ALA A 16 59.01 -6.55 -43.91
CA ALA A 16 58.61 -6.33 -42.53
C ALA A 16 57.63 -5.16 -42.40
N LEU A 17 57.83 -4.06 -43.16
CA LEU A 17 56.92 -2.90 -43.15
C LEU A 17 55.52 -3.32 -43.58
N ASN A 18 55.41 -4.07 -44.68
CA ASN A 18 54.10 -4.52 -45.17
C ASN A 18 53.37 -5.43 -44.17
N ILE A 19 54.12 -6.25 -43.42
CA ILE A 19 53.55 -7.09 -42.36
C ILE A 19 53.06 -6.21 -41.20
N LEU A 20 53.88 -5.26 -40.74
CA LEU A 20 53.55 -4.38 -39.61
C LEU A 20 52.45 -3.35 -39.94
N LEU A 21 52.34 -2.88 -41.17
CA LEU A 21 51.24 -2.00 -41.62
C LEU A 21 49.88 -2.72 -41.61
N ASN A 22 49.90 -4.05 -41.75
CA ASN A 22 48.69 -4.88 -41.75
C ASN A 22 48.55 -5.72 -40.47
N ILE A 23 49.25 -5.32 -39.40
CA ILE A 23 49.33 -6.05 -38.12
C ILE A 23 47.94 -6.38 -37.55
N GLU A 24 46.95 -5.50 -37.75
CA GLU A 24 45.58 -5.69 -37.26
C GLU A 24 44.83 -6.86 -37.91
N HIS A 25 45.16 -7.20 -39.16
CA HIS A 25 44.47 -8.18 -40.00
C HIS A 25 45.15 -9.55 -40.00
N LYS A 26 46.24 -9.70 -39.23
CA LYS A 26 46.95 -10.97 -39.11
C LYS A 26 46.36 -11.77 -37.97
N ASP A 27 46.21 -13.08 -38.18
CA ASP A 27 45.75 -14.02 -37.17
C ASP A 27 46.91 -14.79 -36.50
N ASP A 28 48.08 -14.79 -37.13
CA ASP A 28 49.30 -15.47 -36.65
C ASP A 28 50.32 -14.46 -36.14
N SER A 29 50.74 -14.62 -34.89
CA SER A 29 51.75 -13.77 -34.25
C SER A 29 53.17 -14.08 -34.72
N ALA A 30 53.44 -15.23 -35.33
CA ALA A 30 54.78 -15.64 -35.76
C ALA A 30 55.37 -14.70 -36.84
N GLU A 31 54.59 -14.37 -37.88
CA GLU A 31 55.03 -13.46 -38.96
C GLU A 31 55.35 -12.06 -38.41
N ILE A 32 54.59 -11.62 -37.40
CA ILE A 32 54.74 -10.29 -36.79
C ILE A 32 55.91 -10.26 -35.83
N ILE A 33 56.14 -11.35 -35.09
CA ILE A 33 57.36 -11.50 -34.29
C ILE A 33 58.60 -11.44 -35.18
N GLU A 34 58.59 -12.12 -36.33
CA GLU A 34 59.70 -12.05 -37.30
C GLU A 34 59.87 -10.64 -37.87
N ALA A 35 58.78 -9.99 -38.29
CA ALA A 35 58.82 -8.62 -38.78
C ALA A 35 59.29 -7.62 -37.71
N PHE A 36 58.90 -7.84 -36.45
CA PHE A 36 59.33 -7.02 -35.32
C PHE A 36 60.81 -7.21 -35.00
N LYS A 37 61.34 -8.45 -35.08
CA LYS A 37 62.79 -8.70 -34.94
C LYS A 37 63.59 -7.96 -36.02
N ILE A 38 63.11 -7.96 -37.27
CA ILE A 38 63.73 -7.20 -38.36
C ILE A 38 63.68 -5.70 -38.05
N TYR A 39 62.55 -5.20 -37.53
CA TYR A 39 62.42 -3.82 -37.07
C TYR A 39 63.41 -3.48 -35.94
N SER A 40 63.51 -4.33 -34.91
CA SER A 40 64.45 -4.16 -33.79
C SER A 40 65.88 -4.03 -34.30
N ILE A 41 66.34 -4.97 -35.13
CA ILE A 41 67.69 -4.92 -35.72
C ILE A 41 67.91 -3.67 -36.56
N ALA A 42 66.91 -3.28 -37.38
CA ALA A 42 67.01 -2.08 -38.21
C ALA A 42 67.08 -0.79 -37.39
N MET A 43 66.36 -0.75 -36.27
CA MET A 43 66.34 0.38 -35.35
C MET A 43 67.65 0.46 -34.54
N ASP A 44 68.21 -0.67 -34.11
CA ASP A 44 69.51 -0.72 -33.42
C ASP A 44 70.62 -0.20 -34.35
N PHE A 45 70.59 -0.64 -35.62
CA PHE A 45 71.48 -0.13 -36.66
C PHE A 45 71.30 1.38 -36.92
N LYS A 46 70.07 1.89 -36.85
CA LYS A 46 69.79 3.34 -36.94
C LYS A 46 70.42 4.08 -35.77
N ILE A 47 70.25 3.58 -34.54
CA ILE A 47 70.82 4.17 -33.33
C ILE A 47 72.35 4.20 -33.42
N ASP A 48 72.99 3.08 -33.77
CA ASP A 48 74.45 3.01 -33.92
C ASP A 48 74.96 4.02 -34.96
N CYS A 49 74.27 4.17 -36.09
CA CYS A 49 74.64 5.13 -37.13
C CYS A 49 74.44 6.60 -36.70
N GLU A 50 73.43 6.88 -35.89
CA GLU A 50 73.19 8.20 -35.30
C GLU A 50 74.27 8.55 -34.26
N GLU A 51 74.69 7.59 -33.43
CA GLU A 51 75.78 7.76 -32.46
C GLU A 51 77.14 7.96 -33.14
N GLU A 52 77.39 7.27 -34.26
CA GLU A 52 78.62 7.40 -35.06
C GLU A 52 78.61 8.57 -36.08
N LYS A 53 77.51 9.34 -36.17
CA LYS A 53 77.32 10.48 -37.11
C LYS A 53 77.42 10.12 -38.61
N LEU A 54 77.10 8.89 -39.00
CA LEU A 54 77.14 8.41 -40.38
C LEU A 54 75.86 8.82 -41.15
N SER A 55 75.76 10.09 -41.60
CA SER A 55 74.46 10.71 -41.91
C SER A 55 73.97 10.73 -43.38
N SER A 56 74.79 10.48 -44.41
CA SER A 56 74.40 10.93 -45.76
C SER A 56 73.59 9.96 -46.65
N ASN A 57 73.52 8.65 -46.36
CA ASN A 57 72.88 7.66 -47.26
C ASN A 57 71.68 6.87 -46.67
N MET A 58 71.22 7.20 -45.46
CA MET A 58 70.21 6.42 -44.72
C MET A 58 68.74 6.91 -44.88
N PHE A 59 68.52 7.97 -45.67
CA PHE A 59 67.22 8.68 -45.71
C PHE A 59 66.02 7.78 -46.06
N GLY A 60 66.20 6.78 -46.94
CA GLY A 60 65.13 5.86 -47.32
C GLY A 60 64.78 4.79 -46.26
N ILE A 61 65.76 4.38 -45.45
CA ILE A 61 65.57 3.39 -44.40
C ILE A 61 64.94 4.05 -43.17
N ASN A 62 65.36 5.28 -42.82
CA ASN A 62 64.81 6.02 -41.68
C ASN A 62 63.29 6.22 -41.77
N ASN A 63 62.77 6.69 -42.91
CA ASN A 63 61.34 6.86 -43.11
C ASN A 63 60.57 5.53 -42.99
N THR A 64 61.20 4.42 -43.40
CA THR A 64 60.59 3.09 -43.32
C THR A 64 60.52 2.60 -41.86
N ILE A 65 61.61 2.77 -41.10
CA ILE A 65 61.66 2.43 -39.67
C ILE A 65 60.63 3.27 -38.89
N GLU A 66 60.54 4.57 -39.16
CA GLU A 66 59.54 5.45 -38.52
C GLU A 66 58.10 5.03 -38.85
N SER A 67 57.84 4.60 -40.08
CA SER A 67 56.52 4.08 -40.49
C SER A 67 56.18 2.75 -39.78
N MET A 68 57.14 1.84 -39.64
CA MET A 68 56.97 0.60 -38.86
C MET A 68 56.64 0.92 -37.41
N GLN A 69 57.42 1.82 -36.81
CA GLN A 69 57.26 2.25 -35.43
C GLN A 69 55.87 2.85 -35.18
N ALA A 70 55.45 3.78 -36.05
CA ALA A 70 54.12 4.39 -35.96
C ALA A 70 53.00 3.34 -36.04
N SER A 71 53.14 2.33 -36.90
CA SER A 71 52.17 1.24 -37.03
C SER A 71 52.09 0.37 -35.76
N ILE A 72 53.23 0.00 -35.19
CA ILE A 72 53.31 -0.77 -33.93
C ILE A 72 52.67 0.01 -32.78
N ILE A 73 52.98 1.31 -32.66
CA ILE A 73 52.40 2.19 -31.64
C ILE A 73 50.88 2.27 -31.79
N ALA A 74 50.39 2.60 -33.00
CA ALA A 74 48.97 2.72 -33.28
C ALA A 74 48.20 1.43 -32.99
N PHE A 75 48.79 0.27 -33.32
CA PHE A 75 48.21 -1.03 -33.02
C PHE A 75 48.05 -1.28 -31.51
N TYR A 76 49.11 -1.07 -30.74
CA TYR A 76 49.07 -1.28 -29.29
C TYR A 76 48.10 -0.31 -28.62
N GLU A 77 48.16 0.99 -28.96
CA GLU A 77 47.24 2.00 -28.42
C GLU A 77 45.78 1.64 -28.72
N LYS A 78 45.50 1.14 -29.93
CA LYS A 78 44.15 0.68 -30.28
C LYS A 78 43.71 -0.51 -29.44
N LEU A 79 44.58 -1.50 -29.21
CA LEU A 79 44.27 -2.65 -28.35
C LEU A 79 43.98 -2.21 -26.91
N ASP A 80 44.85 -1.37 -26.34
CA ASP A 80 44.74 -0.88 -24.96
C ASP A 80 43.49 -0.02 -24.76
N ASN A 81 43.26 0.93 -25.67
CA ASN A 81 42.07 1.78 -25.66
C ASN A 81 40.78 0.96 -25.84
N SER A 82 40.78 -0.02 -26.75
CA SER A 82 39.62 -0.91 -26.94
C SER A 82 39.33 -1.72 -25.68
N TYR A 83 40.36 -2.22 -25.00
CA TYR A 83 40.18 -2.89 -23.71
C TYR A 83 39.56 -1.94 -22.68
N MET A 84 40.09 -0.73 -22.51
CA MET A 84 39.56 0.25 -21.54
C MET A 84 38.13 0.73 -21.88
N GLU A 85 37.80 0.79 -23.17
CA GLU A 85 36.46 1.13 -23.66
C GLU A 85 35.44 0.03 -23.32
N TYR A 86 35.82 -1.24 -23.44
CA TYR A 86 34.89 -2.36 -23.28
C TYR A 86 35.00 -3.13 -21.97
N LYS A 87 36.01 -2.83 -21.13
CA LYS A 87 36.24 -3.46 -19.83
C LYS A 87 34.94 -3.55 -19.02
N PRO A 88 34.67 -4.68 -18.35
CA PRO A 88 33.48 -4.82 -17.50
C PRO A 88 33.33 -3.63 -16.54
N PRO A 89 32.10 -3.12 -16.35
CA PRO A 89 30.83 -3.73 -16.74
C PRO A 89 30.32 -3.36 -18.16
N LYS A 90 31.12 -2.68 -19.00
CA LYS A 90 30.61 -2.01 -20.22
C LYS A 90 30.18 -2.97 -21.34
N ASN A 91 31.08 -3.82 -21.84
CA ASN A 91 30.75 -4.78 -22.91
C ASN A 91 31.64 -6.03 -22.84
N THR A 92 31.18 -7.04 -22.11
CA THR A 92 31.98 -8.23 -21.79
C THR A 92 32.26 -9.12 -23.00
N ILE A 93 31.36 -9.15 -23.99
CA ILE A 93 31.56 -9.90 -25.25
C ILE A 93 32.68 -9.27 -26.06
N LYS A 94 32.67 -7.94 -26.25
CA LYS A 94 33.75 -7.24 -26.95
C LYS A 94 35.05 -7.33 -26.17
N CYS A 95 35.01 -7.16 -24.85
CA CYS A 95 36.17 -7.30 -23.98
C CYS A 95 36.82 -8.69 -24.10
N SER A 96 36.03 -9.77 -24.04
CA SER A 96 36.57 -11.14 -24.21
C SER A 96 37.21 -11.34 -25.58
N LYS A 97 36.63 -10.81 -26.66
CA LYS A 97 37.26 -10.85 -28.00
C LYS A 97 38.62 -10.15 -28.01
N ILE A 98 38.73 -8.99 -27.38
CA ILE A 98 39.98 -8.24 -27.27
C ILE A 98 41.00 -9.00 -26.43
N LEU A 99 40.59 -9.56 -25.30
CA LEU A 99 41.46 -10.36 -24.43
C LEU A 99 41.96 -11.64 -25.12
N ASN A 100 41.11 -12.31 -25.90
CA ASN A 100 41.53 -13.43 -26.73
C ASN A 100 42.57 -13.00 -27.76
N LYS A 101 42.38 -11.84 -28.40
CA LYS A 101 43.37 -11.26 -29.30
C LYS A 101 44.66 -10.98 -28.55
N ILE A 102 44.63 -10.22 -27.45
CA ILE A 102 45.82 -9.93 -26.60
C ILE A 102 46.55 -11.22 -26.19
N LYS A 103 45.81 -12.28 -25.83
CA LYS A 103 46.39 -13.59 -25.49
C LYS A 103 47.13 -14.24 -26.66
N GLN A 104 46.59 -14.14 -27.88
CA GLN A 104 47.28 -14.61 -29.10
C GLN A 104 48.55 -13.80 -29.39
N TRP A 105 48.57 -12.52 -29.01
CA TRP A 105 49.71 -11.61 -29.20
C TRP A 105 50.68 -11.58 -28.02
N ASP A 106 50.52 -12.40 -26.97
CA ASP A 106 51.30 -12.24 -25.73
C ASP A 106 52.81 -12.40 -25.95
N ASP A 107 53.22 -13.33 -26.81
CA ASP A 107 54.64 -13.54 -27.17
C ASP A 107 55.23 -12.30 -27.88
N PHE A 108 54.45 -11.68 -28.78
CA PHE A 108 54.84 -10.43 -29.43
C PHE A 108 54.93 -9.29 -28.41
N LEU A 109 53.94 -9.17 -27.52
CA LEU A 109 53.93 -8.13 -26.47
C LEU A 109 55.10 -8.31 -25.49
N GLN A 110 55.50 -9.55 -25.20
CA GLN A 110 56.68 -9.85 -24.41
C GLN A 110 57.95 -9.33 -25.08
N ILE A 111 58.16 -9.68 -26.36
CA ILE A 111 59.33 -9.23 -27.12
C ILE A 111 59.34 -7.70 -27.26
N PHE A 112 58.17 -7.10 -27.48
CA PHE A 112 58.03 -5.65 -27.56
C PHE A 112 58.39 -4.96 -26.23
N LYS A 113 57.96 -5.53 -25.10
CA LYS A 113 58.30 -5.06 -23.74
C LYS A 113 59.80 -5.21 -23.44
N GLU A 114 60.40 -6.34 -23.82
CA GLU A 114 61.84 -6.58 -23.67
C GLU A 114 62.66 -5.57 -24.49
N TYR A 115 62.26 -5.31 -25.73
CA TYR A 115 62.88 -4.29 -26.58
C TYR A 115 62.79 -2.88 -25.97
N GLN A 116 61.60 -2.49 -25.47
CA GLN A 116 61.42 -1.21 -24.78
C GLN A 116 62.33 -1.07 -23.56
N ASN A 117 62.53 -2.14 -22.79
CA ASN A 117 63.40 -2.13 -21.61
C ASN A 117 64.89 -2.04 -21.97
N GLN A 118 65.32 -2.67 -23.07
CA GLN A 118 66.71 -2.66 -23.51
C GLN A 118 67.12 -1.31 -24.10
N HIS A 119 66.20 -0.53 -24.66
CA HIS A 119 66.51 0.72 -25.37
C HIS A 119 65.77 1.93 -24.77
N PRO A 120 66.17 2.39 -23.57
CA PRO A 120 65.49 3.45 -22.83
C PRO A 120 65.68 4.87 -23.40
N ARG A 121 66.25 5.01 -24.61
CA ARG A 121 66.51 6.29 -25.29
C ARG A 121 65.78 6.47 -26.64
N GLY A 122 65.04 5.47 -27.13
CA GLY A 122 64.35 5.51 -28.44
C GLY A 122 62.95 6.14 -28.42
N ASP A 123 62.46 6.64 -29.55
CA ASP A 123 61.12 7.25 -29.70
C ASP A 123 59.93 6.32 -29.34
N ILE A 124 60.17 5.01 -29.19
CA ILE A 124 59.20 4.01 -28.72
C ILE A 124 58.74 4.28 -27.27
N LEU A 125 59.49 5.11 -26.52
CA LEU A 125 59.14 5.56 -25.16
C LEU A 125 57.80 6.31 -25.04
N LYS A 126 57.18 6.71 -26.16
CA LYS A 126 55.86 7.37 -26.15
C LYS A 126 54.76 6.47 -25.57
N ILE A 127 54.89 5.15 -25.67
CA ILE A 127 53.97 4.20 -25.03
C ILE A 127 54.44 3.93 -23.60
N ARG A 128 53.72 4.40 -22.60
CA ARG A 128 54.02 4.04 -21.20
C ARG A 128 53.55 2.62 -20.88
N GLY A 129 54.50 1.76 -20.51
CA GLY A 129 54.23 0.48 -19.84
C GLY A 129 53.45 -0.52 -20.67
N ILE A 130 54.12 -1.18 -21.63
CA ILE A 130 53.51 -2.25 -22.43
C ILE A 130 52.97 -3.35 -21.51
N ARG A 131 51.66 -3.55 -21.57
CA ARG A 131 50.92 -4.57 -20.84
C ARG A 131 50.93 -5.88 -21.61
N ARG A 132 51.26 -6.96 -20.91
CA ARG A 132 51.09 -8.34 -21.34
C ARG A 132 49.70 -8.83 -20.98
N TYR A 133 49.29 -9.98 -21.53
CA TYR A 133 48.02 -10.62 -21.19
C TYR A 133 47.83 -10.78 -19.68
N ALA A 134 48.89 -11.15 -18.95
CA ALA A 134 48.87 -11.23 -17.48
C ALA A 134 48.51 -9.89 -16.82
N ASP A 135 49.08 -8.78 -17.29
CA ASP A 135 48.79 -7.43 -16.77
C ASP A 135 47.31 -7.05 -16.99
N PHE A 136 46.71 -7.43 -18.13
CA PHE A 136 45.28 -7.22 -18.39
C PHE A 136 44.37 -8.14 -17.55
N ALA A 137 44.79 -9.38 -17.31
CA ALA A 137 44.08 -10.32 -16.45
C ALA A 137 44.09 -9.86 -14.99
N ASP A 138 45.23 -9.34 -14.51
CA ASP A 138 45.35 -8.78 -13.17
C ASP A 138 44.51 -7.50 -13.01
N ASP A 139 44.47 -6.64 -14.02
CA ASP A 139 43.61 -5.46 -14.03
C ASP A 139 42.10 -5.82 -14.02
N LEU A 140 41.71 -6.94 -14.65
CA LEU A 140 40.35 -7.49 -14.53
C LEU A 140 40.06 -8.03 -13.13
N ASN A 141 41.00 -8.78 -12.54
CA ASN A 141 40.87 -9.31 -11.19
C ASN A 141 40.71 -8.17 -10.18
N GLN A 142 41.53 -7.13 -10.30
CA GLN A 142 41.46 -5.96 -9.42
C GLN A 142 40.11 -5.25 -9.55
N THR A 143 39.59 -5.09 -10.77
CA THR A 143 38.28 -4.45 -10.97
C THR A 143 37.14 -5.28 -10.39
N LEU A 144 37.21 -6.62 -10.51
CA LEU A 144 36.26 -7.51 -9.86
C LEU A 144 36.35 -7.39 -8.33
N TYR A 145 37.57 -7.32 -7.79
CA TYR A 145 37.80 -7.09 -6.36
C TYR A 145 37.25 -5.76 -5.88
N ASP A 146 37.43 -4.66 -6.62
CA ASP A 146 36.90 -3.34 -6.24
C ASP A 146 35.37 -3.34 -6.16
N PHE A 147 34.69 -4.15 -6.99
CA PHE A 147 33.24 -4.35 -6.87
C PHE A 147 32.87 -5.25 -5.69
N TYR A 148 33.69 -6.26 -5.39
CA TYR A 148 33.49 -7.17 -4.26
C TYR A 148 33.75 -6.50 -2.90
N ASP A 149 34.74 -5.60 -2.81
CA ASP A 149 35.13 -4.92 -1.57
C ASP A 149 33.98 -4.11 -0.95
N TYR A 150 33.12 -3.54 -1.79
CA TYR A 150 31.86 -2.93 -1.35
C TYR A 150 31.01 -3.88 -0.48
N PHE A 151 30.97 -5.17 -0.82
CA PHE A 151 30.18 -6.17 -0.11
C PHE A 151 30.88 -6.75 1.12
N LEU A 152 32.20 -6.70 1.20
CA LEU A 152 32.95 -7.13 2.39
C LEU A 152 32.58 -6.30 3.63
N ASN A 153 32.30 -5.02 3.42
CA ASN A 153 31.95 -4.08 4.48
C ASN A 153 30.49 -3.60 4.38
N PHE A 154 29.66 -4.28 3.58
CA PHE A 154 28.28 -3.88 3.38
C PHE A 154 27.48 -4.02 4.68
N ARG A 155 26.82 -2.94 5.08
CA ARG A 155 25.89 -2.90 6.21
C ARG A 155 24.70 -2.03 5.85
N ILE A 156 23.52 -2.50 6.20
CA ILE A 156 22.30 -1.70 6.09
C ILE A 156 22.29 -0.72 7.26
N GLN A 157 22.33 0.58 6.96
CA GLN A 157 22.39 1.61 7.99
C GLN A 157 21.01 1.89 8.59
N ASN A 158 20.93 2.21 9.88
CA ASN A 158 19.65 2.42 10.57
C ASN A 158 18.80 3.56 9.97
N ASN A 159 19.43 4.59 9.41
CA ASN A 159 18.77 5.68 8.69
C ASN A 159 18.18 5.22 7.35
N GLU A 160 18.82 4.30 6.65
CA GLU A 160 18.31 3.71 5.40
C GLU A 160 17.01 2.96 5.67
N VAL A 161 16.97 2.13 6.71
CA VAL A 161 15.76 1.38 7.10
C VAL A 161 14.58 2.31 7.39
N LYS A 162 14.84 3.50 7.96
CA LYS A 162 13.81 4.46 8.38
C LYS A 162 13.29 5.36 7.26
N HIS A 163 14.04 5.53 6.17
CA HIS A 163 13.72 6.46 5.11
C HIS A 163 13.53 5.74 3.77
N PRO A 164 12.30 5.69 3.21
CA PRO A 164 12.00 4.95 1.99
C PRO A 164 12.93 5.26 0.81
N LYS A 165 13.32 6.53 0.62
CA LYS A 165 14.24 6.93 -0.45
C LYS A 165 15.66 6.38 -0.25
N LEU A 166 16.19 6.44 0.98
CA LEU A 166 17.52 5.93 1.28
C LEU A 166 17.56 4.40 1.17
N LEU A 167 16.48 3.72 1.56
CA LEU A 167 16.32 2.29 1.36
C LEU A 167 16.31 1.92 -0.13
N GLU A 168 15.56 2.67 -0.94
CA GLU A 168 15.50 2.48 -2.38
C GLU A 168 16.88 2.70 -3.03
N ASP A 169 17.60 3.75 -2.63
CA ASP A 169 18.97 4.03 -3.08
C ASP A 169 19.92 2.88 -2.72
N CYS A 170 19.82 2.35 -1.49
CA CYS A 170 20.59 1.20 -1.02
C CYS A 170 20.33 -0.05 -1.87
N VAL A 171 19.06 -0.41 -2.09
CA VAL A 171 18.68 -1.57 -2.92
C VAL A 171 19.13 -1.38 -4.38
N ASN A 172 18.98 -0.18 -4.94
CA ASN A 172 19.42 0.13 -6.29
C ASN A 172 20.94 0.03 -6.44
N ASN A 173 21.70 0.46 -5.42
CA ASN A 173 23.15 0.33 -5.41
C ASN A 173 23.58 -1.15 -5.35
N ILE A 174 22.93 -1.97 -4.52
CA ILE A 174 23.16 -3.42 -4.46
C ILE A 174 22.89 -4.05 -5.83
N LYS A 175 21.74 -3.77 -6.45
CA LYS A 175 21.39 -4.27 -7.79
C LYS A 175 22.45 -3.90 -8.82
N LYS A 176 22.85 -2.63 -8.84
CA LYS A 176 23.85 -2.10 -9.76
C LYS A 176 25.17 -2.86 -9.59
N LYS A 177 25.71 -2.91 -8.37
CA LYS A 177 26.97 -3.60 -8.06
C LYS A 177 26.90 -5.10 -8.35
N TRP A 178 25.80 -5.76 -8.01
CA TRP A 178 25.56 -7.17 -8.35
C TRP A 178 25.55 -7.42 -9.86
N SER A 179 24.89 -6.56 -10.64
CA SER A 179 24.88 -6.66 -12.11
C SER A 179 26.28 -6.48 -12.71
N GLN A 180 27.10 -5.62 -12.10
CA GLN A 180 28.50 -5.41 -12.50
C GLN A 180 29.32 -6.67 -12.25
N ILE A 181 29.21 -7.31 -11.08
CA ILE A 181 29.87 -8.58 -10.78
C ILE A 181 29.42 -9.68 -11.74
N LYS A 182 28.10 -9.79 -11.98
CA LYS A 182 27.54 -10.81 -12.90
C LYS A 182 28.03 -10.63 -14.33
N SER A 183 28.32 -9.40 -14.75
CA SER A 183 28.86 -9.12 -16.09
C SER A 183 30.18 -9.85 -16.35
N PHE A 184 30.99 -10.11 -15.32
CA PHE A 184 32.27 -10.82 -15.44
C PHE A 184 32.13 -12.28 -15.90
N GLU A 185 30.94 -12.88 -15.87
CA GLU A 185 30.72 -14.23 -16.41
C GLU A 185 31.15 -14.33 -17.88
N GLY A 186 30.95 -13.24 -18.66
CA GLY A 186 31.36 -13.19 -20.07
C GLY A 186 32.88 -13.11 -20.31
N VAL A 187 33.67 -12.85 -19.27
CA VAL A 187 35.14 -12.83 -19.31
C VAL A 187 35.76 -13.82 -18.32
N LYS A 188 34.98 -14.77 -17.78
CA LYS A 188 35.39 -15.70 -16.71
C LYS A 188 36.66 -16.48 -17.06
N ILE A 189 36.83 -16.90 -18.31
CA ILE A 189 38.02 -17.63 -18.79
C ILE A 189 39.32 -16.81 -18.73
N HIS A 190 39.22 -15.49 -18.59
CA HIS A 190 40.35 -14.57 -18.53
C HIS A 190 40.70 -14.16 -17.10
N LEU A 191 39.87 -14.50 -16.12
CA LEU A 191 40.19 -14.29 -14.71
C LEU A 191 41.27 -15.26 -14.26
N ASN A 192 42.18 -14.79 -13.42
CA ASN A 192 43.20 -15.66 -12.85
C ASN A 192 42.59 -16.41 -11.67
N SER A 193 42.19 -17.67 -11.90
CA SER A 193 41.51 -18.50 -10.88
C SER A 193 42.33 -18.74 -9.62
N ASN A 194 43.66 -18.57 -9.69
CA ASN A 194 44.55 -18.67 -8.52
C ASN A 194 44.48 -17.42 -7.63
N ILE A 195 43.97 -16.30 -8.16
CA ILE A 195 43.82 -15.03 -7.46
C ILE A 195 42.35 -14.84 -7.09
N VAL A 196 41.43 -15.01 -8.06
CA VAL A 196 40.00 -14.71 -7.88
C VAL A 196 39.11 -15.80 -8.42
N ASN A 197 38.24 -16.34 -7.57
CA ASN A 197 37.16 -17.22 -7.98
C ASN A 197 35.83 -16.45 -8.03
N LEU A 198 35.29 -16.26 -9.25
CA LEU A 198 34.03 -15.54 -9.46
C LEU A 198 32.83 -16.19 -8.76
N GLU A 199 32.76 -17.53 -8.72
CA GLU A 199 31.67 -18.24 -8.06
C GLU A 199 31.73 -18.08 -6.54
N GLU A 200 32.94 -18.09 -5.99
CA GLU A 200 33.18 -17.81 -4.57
C GLU A 200 32.79 -16.38 -4.20
N ILE A 201 33.19 -15.38 -5.00
CA ILE A 201 32.78 -13.98 -4.83
C ILE A 201 31.26 -13.87 -4.86
N GLN A 202 30.59 -14.45 -5.86
CA GLN A 202 29.14 -14.41 -5.97
C GLN A 202 28.46 -15.03 -4.73
N SER A 203 28.98 -16.17 -4.25
CA SER A 203 28.50 -16.81 -3.02
C SER A 203 28.70 -15.93 -1.79
N ASN A 204 29.86 -15.30 -1.64
CA ASN A 204 30.17 -14.45 -0.49
C ASN A 204 29.37 -13.14 -0.47
N VAL A 205 29.07 -12.56 -1.63
CA VAL A 205 28.17 -11.41 -1.76
C VAL A 205 26.76 -11.79 -1.29
N ILE A 206 26.22 -12.93 -1.75
CA ILE A 206 24.91 -13.43 -1.31
C ILE A 206 24.92 -13.65 0.21
N LYS A 207 25.97 -14.28 0.76
CA LYS A 207 26.10 -14.49 2.21
C LYS A 207 26.13 -13.17 2.99
N SER A 208 26.81 -12.14 2.49
CA SER A 208 26.90 -10.84 3.18
C SER A 208 25.55 -10.12 3.21
N ILE A 209 24.84 -10.08 2.07
CA ILE A 209 23.48 -9.51 1.99
C ILE A 209 22.52 -10.29 2.90
N SER A 210 22.55 -11.62 2.82
CA SER A 210 21.73 -12.49 3.67
C SER A 210 22.03 -12.26 5.16
N GLY A 211 23.30 -12.15 5.55
CA GLY A 211 23.70 -11.91 6.93
C GLY A 211 23.10 -10.64 7.52
N GLU A 212 23.13 -9.54 6.76
CA GLU A 212 22.53 -8.27 7.18
C GLU A 212 21.01 -8.35 7.28
N ILE A 213 20.36 -9.11 6.39
CA ILE A 213 18.92 -9.31 6.42
C ILE A 213 18.51 -10.21 7.58
N TYR A 214 19.27 -11.26 7.88
CA TYR A 214 19.07 -12.07 9.09
C TYR A 214 19.27 -11.26 10.37
N ARG A 215 20.23 -10.33 10.40
CA ARG A 215 20.40 -9.39 11.52
C ARG A 215 19.13 -8.56 11.74
N ILE A 216 18.53 -8.01 10.68
CA ILE A 216 17.26 -7.27 10.76
C ILE A 216 16.12 -8.16 11.31
N VAL A 217 16.02 -9.41 10.85
CA VAL A 217 15.03 -10.38 11.34
C VAL A 217 15.25 -10.69 12.82
N GLU A 218 16.50 -10.85 13.25
CA GLU A 218 16.85 -11.10 14.65
C GLU A 218 16.52 -9.89 15.53
N ASP A 219 16.86 -8.68 15.10
CA ASP A 219 16.52 -7.43 15.79
C ASP A 219 15.00 -7.28 15.94
N ALA A 220 14.23 -7.54 14.87
CA ALA A 220 12.77 -7.55 14.93
C ALA A 220 12.24 -8.63 15.88
N SER A 221 12.79 -9.84 15.83
CA SER A 221 12.40 -10.97 16.69
C SER A 221 12.64 -10.67 18.16
N ASN A 222 13.74 -9.99 18.49
CA ASN A 222 14.06 -9.59 19.86
C ASN A 222 13.08 -8.54 20.40
N LEU A 223 12.57 -7.64 19.55
CA LEU A 223 11.52 -6.70 19.92
C LEU A 223 10.17 -7.40 20.16
N ILE A 224 9.80 -8.37 19.31
CA ILE A 224 8.55 -9.12 19.42
C ILE A 224 8.50 -9.97 20.71
N LYS A 225 9.66 -10.50 21.14
CA LYS A 225 9.75 -11.34 22.34
C LYS A 225 9.56 -10.58 23.66
N LYS A 226 9.60 -9.25 23.66
CA LYS A 226 9.38 -8.46 24.89
C LYS A 226 8.01 -8.76 25.50
N ASP A 227 7.94 -8.75 26.83
CA ASP A 227 6.67 -8.95 27.53
C ASP A 227 5.73 -7.74 27.38
N ASP A 228 6.30 -6.53 27.45
CA ASP A 228 5.61 -5.27 27.22
C ASP A 228 6.15 -4.62 25.94
N ILE A 229 5.40 -4.76 24.84
CA ILE A 229 5.75 -4.18 23.54
C ILE A 229 5.16 -2.77 23.49
N ARG A 230 6.04 -1.77 23.54
CA ARG A 230 5.63 -0.36 23.50
C ARG A 230 5.34 0.08 22.07
N LYS A 231 4.70 1.24 21.93
CA LYS A 231 4.41 1.84 20.61
C LYS A 231 5.69 2.05 19.80
N GLU A 232 6.79 2.42 20.45
CA GLU A 232 8.09 2.58 19.81
C GLU A 232 8.64 1.25 19.26
N ASP A 233 8.41 0.15 19.96
CA ASP A 233 8.81 -1.19 19.52
C ASP A 233 8.02 -1.61 18.29
N PHE A 234 6.69 -1.40 18.28
CA PHE A 234 5.85 -1.66 17.10
C PHE A 234 6.29 -0.83 15.90
N ASN A 235 6.55 0.46 16.08
CA ASN A 235 7.07 1.32 15.02
C ASN A 235 8.38 0.77 14.46
N GLN A 236 9.29 0.30 15.32
CA GLN A 236 10.58 -0.24 14.89
C GLN A 236 10.43 -1.60 14.18
N ILE A 237 9.54 -2.48 14.64
CA ILE A 237 9.22 -3.74 13.95
C ILE A 237 8.59 -3.45 12.58
N GLN A 238 7.68 -2.49 12.47
CA GLN A 238 7.07 -2.11 11.20
C GLN A 238 8.12 -1.57 10.21
N ILE A 239 9.09 -0.80 10.70
CA ILE A 239 10.23 -0.31 9.93
C ILE A 239 11.05 -1.49 9.37
N TYR A 240 11.36 -2.50 10.21
CA TYR A 240 12.04 -3.71 9.75
C TYR A 240 11.20 -4.52 8.75
N TYR A 241 9.91 -4.69 9.01
CA TYR A 241 9.00 -5.41 8.12
C TYR A 241 8.94 -4.74 6.75
N ASN A 242 8.70 -3.42 6.70
CA ASN A 242 8.68 -2.65 5.45
C ASN A 242 10.01 -2.73 4.70
N CYS A 243 11.13 -2.72 5.43
CA CYS A 243 12.45 -2.91 4.84
C CYS A 243 12.53 -4.25 4.10
N LEU A 244 12.17 -5.35 4.78
CA LEU A 244 12.18 -6.68 4.17
C LEU A 244 11.22 -6.82 2.99
N THR A 245 10.01 -6.23 3.07
CA THR A 245 9.07 -6.20 1.94
C THR A 245 9.65 -5.46 0.74
N HIS A 246 10.38 -4.36 0.98
CA HIS A 246 11.03 -3.62 -0.09
C HIS A 246 12.16 -4.42 -0.73
N PHE A 247 12.97 -5.12 0.08
CA PHE A 247 13.99 -6.04 -0.43
C PHE A 247 13.36 -7.19 -1.23
N GLU A 248 12.26 -7.77 -0.78
CA GLU A 248 11.56 -8.85 -1.49
C GLU A 248 11.01 -8.39 -2.85
N ALA A 249 10.32 -7.25 -2.88
CA ALA A 249 9.72 -6.73 -4.10
C ALA A 249 10.75 -6.28 -5.14
N ASN A 250 11.93 -5.84 -4.68
CA ASN A 250 12.90 -5.20 -5.55
C ASN A 250 14.13 -6.05 -5.84
N LEU A 251 14.66 -6.82 -4.89
CA LEU A 251 15.95 -7.50 -5.02
C LEU A 251 15.81 -8.94 -5.56
N SER A 252 15.89 -9.10 -6.89
CA SER A 252 15.88 -10.42 -7.53
C SER A 252 17.30 -10.98 -7.71
N ILE A 253 17.85 -11.63 -6.68
CA ILE A 253 19.14 -12.35 -6.74
C ILE A 253 18.90 -13.86 -6.59
N LYS A 254 19.39 -14.66 -7.55
CA LYS A 254 19.27 -16.13 -7.48
C LYS A 254 20.06 -16.66 -6.27
N GLY A 255 19.43 -17.47 -5.42
CA GLY A 255 20.01 -17.98 -4.18
C GLY A 255 19.75 -17.11 -2.95
N PHE A 256 19.00 -16.03 -3.10
CA PHE A 256 18.55 -15.17 -2.02
C PHE A 256 17.01 -15.24 -1.90
N ASP A 257 16.49 -15.67 -0.75
CA ASP A 257 15.05 -15.83 -0.51
C ASP A 257 14.58 -14.90 0.63
N CYS A 258 14.15 -13.71 0.24
CA CYS A 258 13.60 -12.70 1.14
C CYS A 258 12.18 -13.06 1.64
N ASN A 259 11.47 -13.93 0.92
CA ASN A 259 10.13 -14.37 1.32
C ASN A 259 10.20 -15.26 2.55
N HIS A 260 11.21 -16.12 2.64
CA HIS A 260 11.46 -16.92 3.84
C HIS A 260 11.67 -16.03 5.08
N THR A 261 12.47 -14.97 4.97
CA THR A 261 12.77 -14.09 6.11
C THR A 261 11.58 -13.23 6.55
N LEU A 262 10.74 -12.79 5.61
CA LEU A 262 9.46 -12.16 5.94
C LEU A 262 8.55 -13.08 6.75
N ARG A 263 8.36 -14.32 6.29
CA ARG A 263 7.54 -15.33 7.00
C ARG A 263 8.04 -15.58 8.42
N MET A 264 9.35 -15.58 8.65
CA MET A 264 9.89 -15.73 10.01
C MET A 264 9.39 -14.64 10.97
N ILE A 265 9.30 -13.38 10.53
CA ILE A 265 8.76 -12.30 11.37
C ILE A 265 7.25 -12.48 11.57
N GLU A 266 6.52 -12.81 10.50
CA GLU A 266 5.07 -13.03 10.56
C GLU A 266 4.72 -14.17 11.53
N ASP A 267 5.48 -15.28 11.47
CA ASP A 267 5.32 -16.42 12.37
C ASP A 267 5.62 -16.03 13.82
N LYS A 268 6.62 -15.18 14.07
CA LYS A 268 6.92 -14.69 15.42
C LYS A 268 5.81 -13.79 15.98
N ILE A 269 5.24 -12.91 15.15
CA ILE A 269 4.08 -12.09 15.54
C ILE A 269 2.89 -12.98 15.86
N TYR A 270 2.67 -14.02 15.03
CA TYR A 270 1.60 -14.99 15.21
C TYR A 270 1.78 -15.81 16.50
N GLU A 271 2.97 -16.36 16.75
CA GLU A 271 3.32 -17.06 17.98
C GLU A 271 3.06 -16.19 19.22
N LYS A 272 3.50 -14.92 19.21
CA LYS A 272 3.27 -13.99 20.32
C LYS A 272 1.79 -13.74 20.58
N THR A 273 0.98 -13.67 19.52
CA THR A 273 -0.47 -13.50 19.64
C THR A 273 -1.13 -14.76 20.21
N LEU A 274 -0.65 -15.94 19.83
CA LEU A 274 -1.09 -17.21 20.42
C LEU A 274 -0.70 -17.34 21.91
N GLU A 275 0.49 -16.88 22.30
CA GLU A 275 0.89 -16.84 23.72
C GLU A 275 -0.09 -15.98 24.55
N LEU A 276 -0.54 -14.84 24.01
CA LEU A 276 -1.54 -14.00 24.66
C LEU A 276 -2.91 -14.68 24.72
N LYS A 277 -3.31 -15.40 23.67
CA LYS A 277 -4.52 -16.24 23.69
C LYS A 277 -4.43 -17.30 24.80
N GLU A 278 -3.32 -18.03 24.90
CA GLU A 278 -3.14 -19.04 25.96
C GLU A 278 -3.15 -18.42 27.37
N LYS A 279 -2.56 -17.23 27.55
CA LYS A 279 -2.65 -16.48 28.81
C LYS A 279 -4.09 -16.12 29.14
N ALA A 280 -4.86 -15.65 28.15
CA ALA A 280 -6.28 -15.35 28.31
C ALA A 280 -7.11 -16.61 28.66
N GLU A 281 -6.80 -17.76 28.07
CA GLU A 281 -7.49 -19.03 28.35
C GLU A 281 -7.23 -19.57 29.76
N LYS A 282 -6.06 -19.29 30.32
CA LYS A 282 -5.66 -19.68 31.69
C LYS A 282 -6.05 -18.66 32.74
N GLY A 283 -6.39 -17.43 32.35
CA GLY A 283 -6.76 -16.34 33.26
C GLY A 283 -8.03 -16.66 34.05
N GLU A 284 -8.00 -16.42 35.36
CA GLU A 284 -9.14 -16.66 36.25
C GLU A 284 -10.00 -15.40 36.45
N GLY A 285 -9.37 -14.22 36.41
CA GLY A 285 -10.00 -12.91 36.56
C GLY A 285 -10.36 -12.24 35.24
N ALA A 286 -11.41 -11.40 35.24
CA ALA A 286 -11.78 -10.60 34.07
C ALA A 286 -10.63 -9.71 33.59
N SER A 287 -9.89 -9.10 34.53
CA SER A 287 -8.80 -8.17 34.22
C SER A 287 -7.64 -8.82 33.49
N GLU A 288 -7.23 -10.02 33.90
CA GLU A 288 -6.16 -10.77 33.23
C GLU A 288 -6.53 -11.16 31.80
N ILE A 289 -7.80 -11.53 31.59
CA ILE A 289 -8.34 -11.88 30.28
C ILE A 289 -8.40 -10.62 29.40
N VAL A 290 -8.90 -9.51 29.93
CA VAL A 290 -9.02 -8.23 29.23
C VAL A 290 -7.64 -7.73 28.79
N GLU A 291 -6.65 -7.71 29.67
CA GLU A 291 -5.27 -7.30 29.33
C GLU A 291 -4.70 -8.14 28.18
N SER A 292 -4.93 -9.45 28.20
CA SER A 292 -4.49 -10.35 27.13
C SER A 292 -5.21 -10.06 25.80
N MET A 293 -6.51 -9.77 25.84
CA MET A 293 -7.30 -9.38 24.68
C MET A 293 -6.88 -8.03 24.10
N ILE A 294 -6.61 -7.04 24.97
CA ILE A 294 -6.07 -5.74 24.58
C ILE A 294 -4.70 -5.92 23.94
N GLY A 295 -3.85 -6.78 24.48
CA GLY A 295 -2.56 -7.15 23.89
C GLY A 295 -2.72 -7.73 22.47
N MET A 296 -3.61 -8.70 22.28
CA MET A 296 -3.91 -9.27 20.96
C MET A 296 -4.38 -8.20 19.98
N LYS A 297 -5.31 -7.33 20.41
CA LYS A 297 -5.85 -6.26 19.56
C LYS A 297 -4.81 -5.20 19.23
N ASN A 298 -3.94 -4.88 20.18
CA ASN A 298 -2.85 -3.94 20.00
C ASN A 298 -1.87 -4.46 18.93
N ILE A 299 -1.48 -5.74 18.98
CA ILE A 299 -0.65 -6.35 17.92
C ILE A 299 -1.39 -6.26 16.57
N SER A 300 -2.65 -6.69 16.51
CA SER A 300 -3.45 -6.68 15.29
C SER A 300 -3.55 -5.30 14.63
N ASN A 301 -3.81 -4.25 15.41
CA ASN A 301 -3.92 -2.87 14.90
C ASN A 301 -2.58 -2.29 14.44
N ASN A 302 -1.45 -2.75 14.98
CA ASN A 302 -0.12 -2.30 14.55
C ASN A 302 0.40 -3.03 13.31
N PHE A 303 -0.24 -4.14 12.87
CA PHE A 303 0.12 -4.88 11.66
C PHE A 303 -1.06 -5.01 10.69
N PRO A 304 -1.43 -3.96 9.93
CA PRO A 304 -2.62 -3.94 9.07
C PRO A 304 -2.70 -5.08 8.05
N LEU A 305 -1.56 -5.51 7.50
CA LEU A 305 -1.49 -6.62 6.52
C LEU A 305 -1.83 -7.99 7.15
N LEU A 306 -1.58 -8.14 8.46
CA LEU A 306 -1.87 -9.35 9.22
C LEU A 306 -3.16 -9.22 10.04
N LYS A 307 -3.76 -8.03 10.14
CA LYS A 307 -4.92 -7.71 11.00
C LYS A 307 -6.02 -8.77 10.90
N LYS A 308 -6.46 -9.12 9.69
CA LYS A 308 -7.52 -10.13 9.50
C LYS A 308 -7.16 -11.50 10.10
N ARG A 309 -5.91 -11.95 9.91
CA ARG A 309 -5.43 -13.22 10.45
C ARG A 309 -5.28 -13.15 11.97
N LEU A 310 -4.78 -12.04 12.51
CA LEU A 310 -4.59 -11.85 13.95
C LEU A 310 -5.93 -11.69 14.69
N ASP A 311 -6.87 -10.90 14.14
CA ASP A 311 -8.22 -10.74 14.69
C ASP A 311 -8.98 -12.09 14.74
N SER A 312 -8.73 -12.99 13.79
CA SER A 312 -9.34 -14.33 13.82
C SER A 312 -8.91 -15.18 15.02
N ILE A 313 -7.72 -14.95 15.59
CA ILE A 313 -7.26 -15.62 16.82
C ILE A 313 -8.10 -15.14 18.01
N LEU A 314 -8.39 -13.83 18.06
CA LEU A 314 -9.23 -13.23 19.08
C LEU A 314 -10.68 -13.71 18.95
N ASP A 315 -11.20 -13.82 17.72
CA ASP A 315 -12.53 -14.39 17.45
C ASP A 315 -12.63 -15.85 17.93
N GLU A 316 -11.64 -16.68 17.60
CA GLU A 316 -11.59 -18.09 18.00
C GLU A 316 -11.52 -18.23 19.54
N PHE A 317 -10.75 -17.36 20.20
CA PHE A 317 -10.70 -17.28 21.64
C PHE A 317 -12.08 -16.93 22.22
N LEU A 318 -12.73 -15.88 21.70
CA LEU A 318 -14.04 -15.42 22.16
C LEU A 318 -15.13 -16.49 21.97
N GLU A 319 -15.11 -17.22 20.85
CA GLU A 319 -16.02 -18.35 20.62
C GLU A 319 -15.80 -19.49 21.62
N THR A 320 -14.54 -19.83 21.89
CA THR A 320 -14.17 -20.85 22.89
C THR A 320 -14.57 -20.42 24.29
N PHE A 321 -14.35 -19.14 24.62
CA PHE A 321 -14.76 -18.54 25.88
C PHE A 321 -16.28 -18.56 26.06
N ARG A 322 -17.06 -18.29 24.99
CA ARG A 322 -18.54 -18.36 24.99
C ARG A 322 -19.06 -19.72 25.45
N LYS A 323 -18.39 -20.80 25.02
CA LYS A 323 -18.79 -22.17 25.34
C LYS A 323 -18.49 -22.54 26.80
N LYS A 324 -17.40 -22.01 27.36
CA LYS A 324 -16.90 -22.40 28.70
C LYS A 324 -17.41 -21.52 29.85
N ASN A 325 -17.56 -20.21 29.63
CA ASN A 325 -17.70 -19.23 30.73
C ASN A 325 -18.79 -18.17 30.46
N LYS A 326 -20.02 -18.60 30.12
CA LYS A 326 -21.14 -17.69 29.80
C LYS A 326 -21.43 -16.61 30.85
N THR A 327 -21.20 -16.90 32.13
CA THR A 327 -21.47 -15.99 33.26
C THR A 327 -20.45 -14.86 33.42
N LYS A 328 -19.23 -14.99 32.88
CA LYS A 328 -18.16 -13.98 32.99
C LYS A 328 -18.16 -12.95 31.85
N ALA A 329 -19.00 -13.12 30.84
CA ALA A 329 -19.03 -12.24 29.67
C ALA A 329 -19.40 -10.78 30.00
N VAL A 330 -20.30 -10.56 30.96
CA VAL A 330 -20.69 -9.21 31.40
C VAL A 330 -19.54 -8.51 32.14
N ALA A 331 -18.82 -9.22 33.00
CA ALA A 331 -17.67 -8.67 33.72
C ALA A 331 -16.53 -8.28 32.76
N ILE A 332 -16.25 -9.09 31.74
CA ILE A 332 -15.27 -8.78 30.70
C ILE A 332 -15.71 -7.54 29.90
N LEU A 333 -16.99 -7.45 29.53
CA LEU A 333 -17.51 -6.31 28.79
C LEU A 333 -17.35 -5.01 29.60
N GLU A 334 -17.73 -5.00 30.88
CA GLU A 334 -17.58 -3.83 31.75
C GLU A 334 -16.12 -3.38 31.88
N GLU A 335 -15.18 -4.31 31.98
CA GLU A 335 -13.77 -3.96 32.06
C GLU A 335 -13.19 -3.50 30.72
N LEU A 336 -13.60 -4.08 29.60
CA LEU A 336 -13.24 -3.58 28.27
C LEU A 336 -13.74 -2.15 28.05
N GLU A 337 -14.96 -1.84 28.48
CA GLU A 337 -15.56 -0.51 28.35
C GLU A 337 -14.84 0.54 29.21
N LYS A 338 -14.36 0.15 30.40
CA LYS A 338 -13.60 1.00 31.32
C LYS A 338 -12.10 1.09 30.99
N HIS A 339 -11.61 0.28 30.05
CA HIS A 339 -10.18 0.17 29.80
C HIS A 339 -9.61 1.48 29.18
N PRO A 340 -8.54 2.07 29.75
CA PRO A 340 -8.09 3.42 29.38
C PRO A 340 -7.48 3.53 27.97
N SER A 341 -7.08 2.41 27.35
CA SER A 341 -6.45 2.43 26.02
C SER A 341 -7.42 2.73 24.87
N GLY A 342 -8.74 2.66 25.08
CA GLY A 342 -9.75 2.75 24.02
C GLY A 342 -9.81 1.53 23.09
N LEU A 343 -8.83 0.61 23.16
CA LEU A 343 -8.83 -0.64 22.40
C LEU A 343 -9.94 -1.59 22.86
N GLY A 344 -10.40 -1.48 24.11
CA GLY A 344 -11.50 -2.28 24.64
C GLY A 344 -12.81 -2.00 23.89
N LEU A 345 -13.11 -0.73 23.62
CA LEU A 345 -14.24 -0.35 22.77
C LEU A 345 -14.09 -0.89 21.35
N CYS A 346 -12.88 -0.85 20.77
CA CYS A 346 -12.63 -1.43 19.45
C CYS A 346 -12.91 -2.93 19.42
N ILE A 347 -12.54 -3.67 20.48
CA ILE A 347 -12.85 -5.09 20.61
C ILE A 347 -14.36 -5.31 20.65
N ILE A 348 -15.08 -4.52 21.45
CA ILE A 348 -16.54 -4.62 21.58
C ILE A 348 -17.23 -4.37 20.24
N THR A 349 -16.77 -3.39 19.47
CA THR A 349 -17.40 -3.02 18.20
C THR A 349 -17.03 -3.90 17.02
N GLU A 350 -15.78 -4.39 16.96
CA GLU A 350 -15.29 -5.15 15.79
C GLU A 350 -15.58 -6.65 15.89
N HIS A 351 -15.87 -7.19 17.09
CA HIS A 351 -16.01 -8.62 17.32
C HIS A 351 -17.44 -9.01 17.73
N LYS A 352 -18.10 -9.83 16.90
CA LYS A 352 -19.52 -10.24 17.01
C LYS A 352 -19.93 -10.86 18.35
N PHE A 353 -18.97 -11.34 19.14
CA PHE A 353 -19.23 -11.94 20.46
C PHE A 353 -20.01 -11.00 21.38
N PHE A 354 -19.79 -9.68 21.29
CA PHE A 354 -20.38 -8.70 22.21
C PHE A 354 -21.73 -8.15 21.76
N ASP A 355 -22.17 -8.39 20.51
CA ASP A 355 -23.42 -7.84 19.96
C ASP A 355 -24.63 -8.14 20.86
N GLY A 356 -24.81 -9.40 21.26
CA GLY A 356 -25.93 -9.83 22.10
C GLY A 356 -25.83 -9.39 23.56
N VAL A 357 -24.62 -9.27 24.11
CA VAL A 357 -24.42 -8.79 25.49
C VAL A 357 -24.74 -7.30 25.59
N MET A 358 -24.24 -6.51 24.63
CA MET A 358 -24.53 -5.07 24.51
C MET A 358 -26.03 -4.83 24.37
N GLN A 359 -26.71 -5.60 23.52
CA GLN A 359 -28.16 -5.48 23.33
C GLN A 359 -28.96 -5.82 24.59
N ARG A 360 -28.55 -6.83 25.38
CA ARG A 360 -29.21 -7.15 26.66
C ARG A 360 -29.04 -6.07 27.71
N LEU A 361 -27.83 -5.50 27.83
CA LEU A 361 -27.59 -4.37 28.74
C LEU A 361 -28.37 -3.13 28.30
N TRP A 362 -28.47 -2.89 27.00
CA TRP A 362 -29.30 -1.84 26.44
C TRP A 362 -30.78 -2.05 26.80
N LEU A 363 -31.34 -3.25 26.55
CA LEU A 363 -32.71 -3.61 26.90
C LEU A 363 -33.03 -3.35 28.38
N LYS A 364 -32.13 -3.76 29.28
CA LYS A 364 -32.29 -3.57 30.73
C LYS A 364 -32.35 -2.09 31.12
N LYS A 365 -31.49 -1.26 30.53
CA LYS A 365 -31.49 0.21 30.76
C LYS A 365 -32.74 0.88 30.17
N THR A 366 -33.16 0.45 28.97
CA THR A 366 -34.34 1.03 28.30
C THR A 366 -35.68 0.65 28.92
N GLN A 367 -35.76 -0.41 29.72
CA GLN A 367 -37.01 -0.76 30.43
C GLN A 367 -37.26 0.11 31.67
N GLU A 368 -36.27 0.86 32.15
CA GLU A 368 -36.42 1.73 33.33
C GLU A 368 -37.14 3.06 33.02
N HIS A 369 -37.13 3.52 31.76
CA HIS A 369 -37.65 4.85 31.36
C HIS A 369 -38.81 4.75 30.34
N GLY A 370 -40.04 4.53 30.84
CA GLY A 370 -41.25 4.43 29.99
C GLY A 370 -41.69 5.75 29.31
N ILE A 371 -42.86 5.70 28.66
CA ILE A 371 -43.44 6.87 27.96
C ILE A 371 -43.70 8.04 28.91
N ASP A 372 -44.19 7.77 30.13
CA ASP A 372 -44.45 8.82 31.12
C ASP A 372 -43.18 9.59 31.46
N TYR A 373 -42.07 8.87 31.71
CA TYR A 373 -40.76 9.48 31.93
C TYR A 373 -40.32 10.33 30.73
N ALA A 374 -40.46 9.80 29.51
CA ALA A 374 -40.07 10.50 28.30
C ALA A 374 -40.87 11.80 28.07
N LEU A 375 -42.18 11.79 28.34
CA LEU A 375 -43.04 12.98 28.22
C LEU A 375 -42.80 13.99 29.34
N GLU A 376 -42.43 13.56 30.55
CA GLU A 376 -42.07 14.46 31.66
C GLU A 376 -40.74 15.18 31.41
N HIS A 377 -39.80 14.54 30.70
CA HIS A 377 -38.44 15.04 30.53
C HIS A 377 -38.17 15.66 29.14
N ILE A 378 -39.12 15.58 28.20
CA ILE A 378 -38.98 16.23 26.90
C ILE A 378 -38.99 17.75 27.05
N GLN A 379 -38.01 18.42 26.43
CA GLN A 379 -37.89 19.88 26.43
C GLN A 379 -37.79 20.40 25.00
N GLY A 380 -38.32 21.59 24.74
CA GLY A 380 -38.29 22.19 23.40
C GLY A 380 -39.33 23.29 23.22
N SER A 381 -39.27 23.94 22.06
CA SER A 381 -40.25 24.96 21.66
C SER A 381 -41.52 24.32 21.10
N ASN A 382 -42.65 24.99 21.36
CA ASN A 382 -43.95 24.66 20.78
C ASN A 382 -44.33 23.16 20.95
N LEU A 383 -44.22 22.63 22.17
CA LEU A 383 -44.56 21.25 22.50
C LEU A 383 -46.05 21.10 22.77
N ASN A 384 -46.68 20.12 22.11
CA ASN A 384 -48.01 19.61 22.41
C ASN A 384 -47.86 18.18 22.97
N ILE A 385 -47.84 18.07 24.30
CA ILE A 385 -47.60 16.79 25.01
C ILE A 385 -48.78 15.83 24.81
N GLU A 386 -50.01 16.35 24.77
CA GLU A 386 -51.23 15.55 24.59
C GLU A 386 -51.23 14.87 23.21
N GLU A 387 -50.97 15.62 22.14
CA GLU A 387 -50.87 15.05 20.79
C GLU A 387 -49.73 14.02 20.66
N LEU A 388 -48.57 14.26 21.30
CA LEU A 388 -47.47 13.30 21.31
C LEU A 388 -47.86 11.99 22.00
N ASN A 389 -48.55 12.10 23.13
CA ASN A 389 -49.01 10.98 23.91
C ASN A 389 -50.04 10.15 23.13
N ASP A 390 -51.02 10.81 22.52
CA ASP A 390 -52.07 10.16 21.72
C ASP A 390 -51.46 9.40 20.53
N ASN A 391 -50.60 10.05 19.75
CA ASN A 391 -49.93 9.40 18.62
C ASN A 391 -49.01 8.26 19.07
N TYR A 392 -48.42 8.34 20.27
CA TYR A 392 -47.60 7.26 20.81
C TYR A 392 -48.46 6.05 21.21
N PHE A 393 -49.63 6.29 21.82
CA PHE A 393 -50.57 5.23 22.13
C PHE A 393 -51.11 4.56 20.86
N ASP A 394 -51.43 5.32 19.82
CA ASP A 394 -51.81 4.79 18.51
C ASP A 394 -50.71 3.90 17.92
N TYR A 395 -49.45 4.34 18.00
CA TYR A 395 -48.29 3.55 17.57
C TYR A 395 -48.17 2.23 18.36
N ILE A 396 -48.27 2.27 19.69
CA ILE A 396 -48.16 1.08 20.54
C ILE A 396 -49.30 0.10 20.31
N GLU A 397 -50.54 0.58 20.18
CA GLU A 397 -51.69 -0.25 19.88
C GLU A 397 -51.49 -0.95 18.53
N LYS A 398 -51.14 -0.20 17.49
CA LYS A 398 -50.85 -0.75 16.15
C LYS A 398 -49.70 -1.75 16.18
N LEU A 399 -48.61 -1.44 16.89
CA LEU A 399 -47.49 -2.36 17.05
C LEU A 399 -47.94 -3.66 17.70
N GLY A 400 -48.75 -3.61 18.75
CA GLY A 400 -49.30 -4.78 19.42
C GLY A 400 -50.21 -5.64 18.53
N GLU A 401 -51.04 -5.01 17.69
CA GLU A 401 -51.86 -5.70 16.67
C GLU A 401 -50.99 -6.42 15.65
N ILE A 402 -50.02 -5.70 15.07
CA ILE A 402 -49.06 -6.21 14.08
C ILE A 402 -48.28 -7.39 14.69
N GLN A 403 -47.74 -7.23 15.88
CA GLN A 403 -47.00 -8.29 16.59
C GLN A 403 -47.82 -9.56 16.70
N LYS A 404 -49.06 -9.50 17.21
CA LYS A 404 -49.92 -10.67 17.38
C LYS A 404 -50.23 -11.35 16.05
N ASN A 405 -50.52 -10.57 15.00
CA ASN A 405 -50.90 -11.08 13.69
C ASN A 405 -49.72 -11.76 12.99
N TYR A 406 -48.57 -11.10 12.98
CA TYR A 406 -47.40 -11.54 12.22
C TYR A 406 -46.52 -12.54 12.98
N LEU A 407 -46.55 -12.57 14.31
CA LEU A 407 -45.93 -13.64 15.09
C LEU A 407 -46.60 -14.98 14.81
N ARG A 408 -47.94 -15.02 14.80
CA ARG A 408 -48.72 -16.22 14.41
C ARG A 408 -48.39 -16.66 12.98
N LEU A 409 -48.28 -15.71 12.06
CA LEU A 409 -47.92 -15.99 10.67
C LEU A 409 -46.49 -16.55 10.55
N ALA A 410 -45.53 -15.96 11.26
CA ALA A 410 -44.14 -16.41 11.27
C ALA A 410 -44.01 -17.83 11.84
N SER A 411 -44.75 -18.16 12.90
CA SER A 411 -44.80 -19.52 13.46
C SER A 411 -45.43 -20.54 12.51
N ASN A 412 -46.46 -20.16 11.75
CA ASN A 412 -47.22 -21.09 10.91
C ASN A 412 -46.65 -21.26 9.49
N LYS A 413 -46.13 -20.19 8.89
CA LYS A 413 -45.72 -20.14 7.47
C LYS A 413 -44.25 -19.71 7.26
N GLY A 414 -43.50 -19.52 8.35
CA GLY A 414 -42.10 -19.11 8.32
C GLY A 414 -41.89 -17.59 8.32
N VAL A 415 -40.73 -17.15 8.83
CA VAL A 415 -40.37 -15.74 9.02
C VAL A 415 -40.33 -14.97 7.69
N ASN A 416 -39.80 -15.57 6.63
CA ASN A 416 -39.70 -14.93 5.31
C ASN A 416 -41.08 -14.58 4.71
N THR A 417 -42.07 -15.44 4.93
CA THR A 417 -43.46 -15.18 4.51
C THR A 417 -44.06 -14.00 5.26
N ALA A 418 -43.78 -13.90 6.57
CA ALA A 418 -44.23 -12.77 7.38
C ALA A 418 -43.58 -11.45 6.96
N ILE A 419 -42.26 -11.48 6.68
CA ILE A 419 -41.52 -10.33 6.14
C ILE A 419 -42.15 -9.84 4.83
N ALA A 420 -42.37 -10.75 3.86
CA ALA A 420 -42.93 -10.39 2.57
C ALA A 420 -44.33 -9.75 2.69
N GLN A 421 -45.17 -10.25 3.59
CA GLN A 421 -46.50 -9.68 3.81
C GLN A 421 -46.44 -8.30 4.47
N ILE A 422 -45.58 -8.10 5.48
CA ILE A 422 -45.38 -6.77 6.10
C ILE A 422 -44.88 -5.75 5.08
N VAL A 423 -43.89 -6.13 4.26
CA VAL A 423 -43.38 -5.26 3.19
C VAL A 423 -44.51 -4.88 2.23
N SER A 424 -45.37 -5.84 1.85
CA SER A 424 -46.53 -5.56 1.00
C SER A 424 -47.49 -4.56 1.64
N GLU A 425 -47.80 -4.68 2.93
CA GLU A 425 -48.68 -3.72 3.62
C GLU A 425 -48.03 -2.32 3.67
N ILE A 426 -46.73 -2.23 3.98
CA ILE A 426 -46.00 -0.96 3.98
C ILE A 426 -46.06 -0.29 2.60
N GLN A 427 -45.88 -1.06 1.53
CA GLN A 427 -45.96 -0.55 0.16
C GLN A 427 -47.37 -0.10 -0.24
N VAL A 428 -48.41 -0.81 0.22
CA VAL A 428 -49.80 -0.40 -0.01
C VAL A 428 -50.11 0.90 0.72
N LEU A 429 -49.70 1.01 1.99
CA LEU A 429 -49.85 2.23 2.79
C LEU A 429 -49.12 3.40 2.12
N SER A 430 -47.84 3.25 1.79
CA SER A 430 -47.04 4.31 1.16
C SER A 430 -47.64 4.77 -0.18
N LYS A 431 -48.08 3.83 -1.02
CA LYS A 431 -48.69 4.14 -2.32
C LYS A 431 -50.02 4.88 -2.17
N LYS A 432 -50.87 4.47 -1.23
CA LYS A 432 -52.14 5.15 -0.91
C LYS A 432 -51.90 6.63 -0.57
N TYR A 433 -50.76 6.96 0.06
CA TYR A 433 -50.39 8.35 0.34
C TYR A 433 -49.86 9.09 -0.89
N MET A 434 -48.97 8.45 -1.65
CA MET A 434 -48.37 9.07 -2.84
C MET A 434 -49.41 9.37 -3.93
N GLU A 435 -50.46 8.55 -4.08
CA GLU A 435 -51.55 8.81 -5.03
C GLU A 435 -52.37 10.07 -4.69
N ASN A 436 -52.40 10.47 -3.42
CA ASN A 436 -53.13 11.64 -2.94
C ASN A 436 -52.31 12.95 -2.94
N CYS A 437 -51.00 12.89 -3.21
CA CYS A 437 -50.10 14.04 -3.13
C CYS A 437 -49.17 14.12 -4.35
N ARG A 438 -49.45 15.06 -5.28
CA ARG A 438 -48.52 15.34 -6.41
C ARG A 438 -47.17 15.91 -5.96
N ASN A 439 -47.12 16.52 -4.77
CA ASN A 439 -45.91 16.92 -4.07
C ASN A 439 -45.96 16.34 -2.65
N PRO A 440 -44.90 15.65 -2.18
CA PRO A 440 -44.91 15.06 -0.86
C PRO A 440 -44.95 16.16 0.20
N ASN A 441 -46.03 16.19 0.98
CA ASN A 441 -46.21 17.13 2.09
C ASN A 441 -46.47 16.35 3.38
N ILE A 442 -45.50 16.41 4.30
CA ILE A 442 -45.51 15.64 5.55
C ILE A 442 -46.69 16.04 6.44
N SER A 443 -47.20 17.27 6.37
CA SER A 443 -48.35 17.68 7.20
C SER A 443 -49.65 16.95 6.86
N LEU A 444 -49.80 16.47 5.63
CA LEU A 444 -51.02 15.77 5.17
C LEU A 444 -51.08 14.30 5.56
N ILE A 445 -50.00 13.76 6.14
CA ILE A 445 -49.85 12.34 6.43
C ILE A 445 -49.59 12.05 7.91
N LYS A 446 -49.65 13.08 8.77
CA LYS A 446 -49.36 12.96 10.20
C LYS A 446 -50.12 11.82 10.87
N GLU A 447 -51.40 11.68 10.56
CA GLU A 447 -52.31 10.65 11.09
C GLU A 447 -51.88 9.22 10.77
N TYR A 448 -51.06 9.02 9.72
CA TYR A 448 -50.62 7.70 9.27
C TYR A 448 -49.22 7.33 9.73
N ILE A 449 -48.48 8.28 10.30
CA ILE A 449 -47.10 8.06 10.75
C ILE A 449 -47.04 7.02 11.88
N PRO A 450 -47.91 7.04 12.91
CA PRO A 450 -47.88 6.02 13.96
C PRO A 450 -48.01 4.59 13.42
N GLU A 451 -48.96 4.36 12.51
CA GLU A 451 -49.17 3.05 11.88
C GLU A 451 -47.98 2.63 11.01
N LEU A 452 -47.49 3.52 10.15
CA LEU A 452 -46.33 3.24 9.28
C LEU A 452 -45.08 2.92 10.09
N LEU A 453 -44.83 3.69 11.16
CA LEU A 453 -43.70 3.47 12.07
C LEU A 453 -43.81 2.11 12.78
N ALA A 454 -45.01 1.71 13.20
CA ALA A 454 -45.25 0.40 13.82
C ALA A 454 -44.89 -0.77 12.89
N TYR A 455 -45.26 -0.68 11.61
CA TYR A 455 -44.88 -1.68 10.61
C TYR A 455 -43.36 -1.73 10.37
N ILE A 456 -42.70 -0.57 10.24
CA ILE A 456 -41.25 -0.49 10.05
C ILE A 456 -40.51 -1.05 11.27
N ALA A 457 -40.93 -0.68 12.47
CA ALA A 457 -40.36 -1.17 13.72
C ALA A 457 -40.44 -2.70 13.81
N TRP A 458 -41.61 -3.28 13.50
CA TRP A 458 -41.77 -4.72 13.54
C TRP A 458 -41.00 -5.45 12.43
N LEU A 459 -40.94 -4.89 11.22
CA LEU A 459 -40.11 -5.43 10.14
C LEU A 459 -38.64 -5.51 10.55
N TRP A 460 -38.12 -4.45 11.17
CA TRP A 460 -36.74 -4.42 11.68
C TRP A 460 -36.47 -5.52 12.71
N VAL A 461 -37.42 -5.78 13.62
CA VAL A 461 -37.33 -6.89 14.58
C VAL A 461 -37.25 -8.24 13.88
N LEU A 462 -38.13 -8.49 12.90
CA LEU A 462 -38.15 -9.76 12.17
C LEU A 462 -36.87 -10.00 11.38
N LEU A 463 -36.32 -8.96 10.75
CA LEU A 463 -35.06 -9.05 10.00
C LEU A 463 -33.86 -9.38 10.90
N ASN A 464 -33.95 -9.09 12.20
CA ASN A 464 -32.89 -9.36 13.18
C ASN A 464 -33.21 -10.52 14.13
N ILE A 465 -34.31 -11.25 13.91
CA ILE A 465 -34.79 -12.29 14.86
C ILE A 465 -33.79 -13.42 15.10
N GLU A 466 -32.99 -13.79 14.11
CA GLU A 466 -31.96 -14.83 14.26
C GLU A 466 -30.80 -14.38 15.15
N LYS A 467 -30.41 -13.09 15.09
CA LYS A 467 -29.44 -12.50 16.03
C LYS A 467 -29.97 -12.60 17.46
N TYR A 468 -31.27 -12.35 17.66
CA TYR A 468 -31.90 -12.40 18.98
C TYR A 468 -32.10 -13.81 19.55
N LYS A 469 -32.32 -14.82 18.68
CA LYS A 469 -32.48 -16.22 19.12
C LYS A 469 -31.19 -16.85 19.67
N GLN A 470 -30.01 -16.40 19.24
CA GLN A 470 -28.74 -16.98 19.65
C GLN A 470 -28.30 -16.59 21.07
N ASP A 471 -28.91 -15.58 21.68
CA ASP A 471 -28.50 -15.00 22.97
C ASP A 471 -29.54 -15.10 24.11
N MET A 472 -30.67 -15.75 23.85
CA MET A 472 -31.67 -16.07 24.87
C MET A 472 -31.39 -17.46 25.47
N ASN A 473 -31.31 -17.55 26.80
CA ASN A 473 -31.39 -18.84 27.48
C ASN A 473 -32.81 -19.38 27.32
N ASP A 474 -32.96 -20.68 27.06
CA ASP A 474 -34.26 -21.37 26.88
C ASP A 474 -35.21 -21.27 28.10
N GLU A 475 -34.80 -20.67 29.22
CA GLU A 475 -35.54 -20.66 30.50
C GLU A 475 -36.37 -19.38 30.74
N ASP A 476 -36.07 -18.24 30.12
CA ASP A 476 -36.87 -17.01 30.23
C ASP A 476 -37.83 -16.89 29.02
N ASN A 477 -38.96 -17.59 29.11
CA ASN A 477 -39.99 -17.75 28.06
C ASN A 477 -40.78 -16.48 27.66
N GLN A 478 -40.25 -15.28 27.90
CA GLN A 478 -40.78 -14.05 27.30
C GLN A 478 -39.75 -13.51 26.32
N ILE A 479 -39.98 -13.72 25.03
CA ILE A 479 -39.22 -13.06 23.98
C ILE A 479 -39.48 -11.56 24.11
N ALA A 480 -38.64 -10.86 24.87
CA ALA A 480 -38.62 -9.42 24.92
C ALA A 480 -38.07 -8.95 23.57
N PHE A 481 -38.97 -8.73 22.60
CA PHE A 481 -38.61 -8.17 21.31
C PHE A 481 -38.05 -6.77 21.51
N ILE A 482 -36.90 -6.49 20.90
CA ILE A 482 -36.30 -5.15 20.90
C ILE A 482 -37.26 -4.22 20.18
N THR A 483 -37.94 -3.34 20.90
CA THR A 483 -38.80 -2.31 20.32
C THR A 483 -38.14 -0.95 20.48
N PRO A 484 -38.38 -0.01 19.55
CA PRO A 484 -37.90 1.36 19.70
C PRO A 484 -38.35 1.95 21.04
N HIS A 485 -37.41 2.57 21.73
CA HIS A 485 -37.67 3.23 23.01
C HIS A 485 -38.64 4.42 22.81
N PRO A 486 -39.52 4.75 23.78
CA PRO A 486 -40.42 5.90 23.67
C PRO A 486 -39.73 7.20 23.20
N ILE A 487 -38.55 7.50 23.74
CA ILE A 487 -37.76 8.70 23.35
C ILE A 487 -37.42 8.70 21.85
N GLN A 488 -37.11 7.54 21.26
CA GLN A 488 -36.80 7.43 19.83
C GLN A 488 -38.06 7.68 18.98
N VAL A 489 -39.19 7.10 19.38
CA VAL A 489 -40.48 7.28 18.71
C VAL A 489 -40.92 8.74 18.75
N LEU A 490 -40.89 9.36 19.94
CA LEU A 490 -41.21 10.78 20.11
C LEU A 490 -40.26 11.68 19.31
N SER A 491 -38.98 11.32 19.22
CA SER A 491 -38.01 12.05 18.39
C SER A 491 -38.37 12.00 16.90
N ILE A 492 -38.77 10.83 16.38
CA ILE A 492 -39.24 10.67 15.00
C ILE A 492 -40.50 11.51 14.76
N PHE A 493 -41.47 11.45 15.67
CA PHE A 493 -42.69 12.26 15.61
C PHE A 493 -42.38 13.75 15.53
N ARG A 494 -41.52 14.24 16.43
CA ARG A 494 -41.10 15.64 16.45
C ARG A 494 -40.36 16.05 15.18
N MET A 495 -39.54 15.19 14.60
CA MET A 495 -38.86 15.47 13.33
C MET A 495 -39.83 15.51 12.14
N LEU A 496 -40.91 14.73 12.19
CA LEU A 496 -41.98 14.71 11.18
C LEU A 496 -43.10 15.74 11.44
N GLY A 497 -42.94 16.60 12.45
CA GLY A 497 -43.88 17.70 12.71
C GLY A 497 -45.10 17.32 13.55
N ILE A 498 -45.13 16.14 14.18
CA ILE A 498 -46.17 15.75 15.14
C ILE A 498 -45.87 16.35 16.51
N GLY A 499 -46.91 16.74 17.24
CA GLY A 499 -46.78 17.22 18.61
C GLY A 499 -46.40 18.68 18.73
N TYR A 500 -46.73 19.50 17.73
CA TYR A 500 -46.54 20.96 17.77
C TYR A 500 -47.89 21.64 17.97
N ASN A 501 -47.99 22.68 18.81
CA ASN A 501 -49.28 23.35 19.05
C ASN A 501 -49.82 24.07 17.80
N GLU A 502 -48.96 24.32 16.81
CA GLU A 502 -49.35 24.91 15.53
C GLU A 502 -49.23 23.88 14.42
N ASN A 503 -50.24 23.82 13.54
CA ASN A 503 -50.23 23.01 12.33
C ASN A 503 -49.31 23.64 11.27
N THR A 504 -48.01 23.64 11.53
CA THR A 504 -46.98 24.06 10.59
C THR A 504 -46.39 22.85 9.88
N ASN A 505 -45.99 23.03 8.62
CA ASN A 505 -45.10 22.05 7.98
C ASN A 505 -43.86 21.84 8.84
N PRO A 506 -43.32 20.61 8.93
CA PRO A 506 -42.07 20.39 9.64
C PRO A 506 -40.98 21.24 8.98
N GLY A 507 -40.51 22.25 9.71
CA GLY A 507 -39.35 23.04 9.33
C GLY A 507 -38.06 22.29 9.65
N ASN A 508 -36.94 23.00 9.63
CA ASN A 508 -35.68 22.46 10.10
C ASN A 508 -35.76 22.21 11.61
N ASN A 509 -35.57 20.96 12.03
CA ASN A 509 -35.68 20.54 13.42
C ASN A 509 -34.31 20.08 13.95
N LEU A 510 -34.07 20.33 15.24
CA LEU A 510 -32.93 19.80 15.98
C LEU A 510 -33.47 18.99 17.16
N VAL A 511 -33.07 17.73 17.25
CA VAL A 511 -33.42 16.85 18.37
C VAL A 511 -32.15 16.38 19.05
N GLN A 512 -32.07 16.59 20.36
CA GLN A 512 -30.96 16.10 21.17
C GLN A 512 -31.36 14.75 21.80
N ILE A 513 -30.66 13.70 21.40
CA ILE A 513 -30.77 12.38 22.00
C ILE A 513 -29.41 12.05 22.61
N LEU A 514 -29.38 11.67 23.89
CA LEU A 514 -28.12 11.39 24.61
C LEU A 514 -27.40 10.16 24.04
N THR A 515 -26.09 10.09 24.28
CA THR A 515 -25.25 8.98 23.84
C THR A 515 -25.74 7.66 24.44
N GLY A 516 -25.91 6.63 23.61
CA GLY A 516 -26.39 5.31 24.04
C GLY A 516 -27.90 5.10 23.97
N GLU A 517 -28.68 6.16 23.77
CA GLU A 517 -30.15 6.10 23.68
C GLU A 517 -30.67 5.68 22.27
N GLY A 518 -29.76 5.40 21.33
CA GLY A 518 -30.09 4.84 20.00
C GLY A 518 -30.45 5.86 18.91
N LYS A 519 -29.59 6.88 18.74
CA LYS A 519 -29.65 7.84 17.61
C LYS A 519 -29.73 7.16 16.24
N SER A 520 -28.92 6.13 16.01
CA SER A 520 -28.87 5.42 14.73
C SER A 520 -30.21 4.78 14.35
N ILE A 521 -30.94 4.19 15.31
CA ILE A 521 -32.29 3.63 15.09
C ILE A 521 -33.27 4.75 14.68
N THR A 522 -33.24 5.87 15.41
CA THR A 522 -34.08 7.04 15.12
C THR A 522 -33.86 7.54 13.69
N LEU A 523 -32.59 7.70 13.29
CA LEU A 523 -32.23 8.14 11.94
C LEU A 523 -32.64 7.15 10.86
N ALA A 524 -32.43 5.84 11.08
CA ALA A 524 -32.77 4.82 10.10
C ALA A 524 -34.29 4.71 9.87
N PHE A 525 -35.08 4.80 10.93
CA PHE A 525 -36.53 4.72 10.85
C PHE A 525 -37.12 5.98 10.21
N LEU A 526 -36.61 7.16 10.59
CA LEU A 526 -36.97 8.42 9.94
C LEU A 526 -36.62 8.40 8.44
N SER A 527 -35.42 7.93 8.08
CA SER A 527 -34.99 7.80 6.69
C SER A 527 -35.91 6.87 5.90
N SER A 528 -36.31 5.75 6.52
CA SER A 528 -37.22 4.78 5.91
C SER A 528 -38.59 5.39 5.61
N ILE A 529 -39.17 6.11 6.58
CA ILE A 529 -40.45 6.81 6.41
C ILE A 529 -40.33 7.84 5.27
N LEU A 530 -39.35 8.74 5.33
CA LEU A 530 -39.17 9.78 4.31
C LEU A 530 -38.92 9.19 2.90
N ALA A 531 -38.15 8.12 2.79
CA ALA A 531 -37.88 7.47 1.52
C ALA A 531 -39.12 6.73 0.97
N LEU A 532 -39.99 6.21 1.83
CA LEU A 532 -41.30 5.67 1.41
C LEU A 532 -42.26 6.77 0.95
N LEU A 533 -42.08 7.99 1.45
CA LEU A 533 -42.89 9.18 1.14
C LEU A 533 -42.40 9.98 -0.07
N GLY A 534 -41.44 9.46 -0.85
CA GLY A 534 -41.02 10.12 -2.08
C GLY A 534 -39.87 11.11 -1.93
N PHE A 535 -39.15 11.14 -0.80
CA PHE A 535 -37.94 11.96 -0.63
C PHE A 535 -36.65 11.19 -0.92
N ASP A 536 -35.60 11.86 -1.39
CA ASP A 536 -34.22 11.33 -1.39
C ASP A 536 -33.50 11.81 -0.13
N ILE A 537 -32.88 10.91 0.62
CA ILE A 537 -32.37 11.16 1.97
C ILE A 537 -30.86 11.08 1.95
N ASN A 538 -30.20 12.13 2.42
CA ASN A 538 -28.78 12.14 2.71
C ASN A 538 -28.58 12.12 4.23
N CYS A 539 -27.97 11.06 4.75
CA CYS A 539 -27.58 10.91 6.15
C CYS A 539 -26.11 11.28 6.32
N ALA A 540 -25.85 12.48 6.84
CA ALA A 540 -24.52 12.97 7.13
C ALA A 540 -24.03 12.51 8.50
N CYS A 541 -22.90 11.81 8.51
CA CYS A 541 -22.18 11.45 9.74
C CYS A 541 -20.84 12.18 9.80
N TYR A 542 -20.26 12.29 10.98
CA TYR A 542 -18.94 12.89 11.13
C TYR A 542 -17.81 12.05 10.51
N SER A 543 -17.82 10.73 10.74
CA SER A 543 -16.74 9.84 10.28
C SER A 543 -17.23 8.81 9.27
N GLU A 544 -16.32 8.40 8.37
CA GLU A 544 -16.58 7.35 7.38
C GLU A 544 -16.88 6.01 8.06
N HIS A 545 -16.25 5.73 9.20
CA HIS A 545 -16.51 4.50 9.95
C HIS A 545 -17.94 4.44 10.49
N LEU A 546 -18.41 5.49 11.17
CA LEU A 546 -19.79 5.55 11.69
C LEU A 546 -20.82 5.49 10.55
N SER A 547 -20.55 6.23 9.47
CA SER A 547 -21.39 6.20 8.26
C SER A 547 -21.52 4.81 7.66
N LYS A 548 -20.41 4.05 7.54
CA LYS A 548 -20.41 2.69 7.00
C LYS A 548 -21.12 1.71 7.93
N ARG A 549 -20.86 1.79 9.23
CA ARG A 549 -21.49 0.95 10.24
C ARG A 549 -23.01 1.08 10.18
N ASP A 550 -23.53 2.31 10.30
CA ASP A 550 -24.97 2.54 10.32
C ASP A 550 -25.62 2.17 8.97
N SER A 551 -24.95 2.48 7.85
CA SER A 551 -25.44 2.05 6.53
C SER A 551 -25.55 0.52 6.41
N GLN A 552 -24.57 -0.23 6.93
CA GLN A 552 -24.55 -1.69 6.86
C GLN A 552 -25.56 -2.33 7.82
N ASP A 553 -25.71 -1.77 9.03
CA ASP A 553 -26.63 -2.28 10.04
C ASP A 553 -28.10 -2.21 9.60
N PHE A 554 -28.45 -1.18 8.80
CA PHE A 554 -29.82 -0.97 8.31
C PHE A 554 -30.02 -1.32 6.83
N GLU A 555 -28.98 -1.74 6.10
CA GLU A 555 -29.10 -2.21 4.71
C GLU A 555 -30.17 -3.30 4.52
N PRO A 556 -30.32 -4.32 5.41
CA PRO A 556 -31.37 -5.32 5.27
C PRO A 556 -32.79 -4.71 5.30
N LEU A 557 -33.01 -3.69 6.13
CA LEU A 557 -34.28 -2.98 6.23
C LEU A 557 -34.55 -2.19 4.94
N TYR A 558 -33.57 -1.42 4.47
CA TYR A 558 -33.71 -0.62 3.25
C TYR A 558 -33.89 -1.48 2.00
N THR A 559 -33.23 -2.63 1.96
CA THR A 559 -33.36 -3.61 0.87
C THR A 559 -34.74 -4.24 0.88
N ALA A 560 -35.22 -4.69 2.04
CA ALA A 560 -36.56 -5.27 2.17
C ALA A 560 -37.65 -4.29 1.72
N LEU A 561 -37.50 -3.00 2.03
CA LEU A 561 -38.42 -1.94 1.63
C LEU A 561 -38.21 -1.44 0.19
N SER A 562 -37.16 -1.89 -0.52
CA SER A 562 -36.78 -1.41 -1.85
C SER A 562 -36.52 0.11 -1.90
N ILE A 563 -35.91 0.65 -0.86
CA ILE A 563 -35.61 2.08 -0.71
C ILE A 563 -34.11 2.41 -0.63
N CYS A 564 -33.24 1.40 -0.72
CA CYS A 564 -31.78 1.56 -0.61
C CYS A 564 -31.22 2.62 -1.58
N SER A 565 -31.75 2.71 -2.79
CA SER A 565 -31.31 3.70 -3.79
C SER A 565 -31.64 5.15 -3.44
N TYR A 566 -32.52 5.38 -2.45
CA TYR A 566 -32.99 6.71 -2.06
C TYR A 566 -32.40 7.18 -0.72
N ILE A 567 -31.57 6.37 -0.06
CA ILE A 567 -30.96 6.70 1.22
C ILE A 567 -29.46 6.60 1.05
N LYS A 568 -28.76 7.71 1.25
CA LYS A 568 -27.32 7.81 1.10
C LYS A 568 -26.67 8.21 2.40
N TYR A 569 -25.85 7.33 2.96
CA TYR A 569 -24.97 7.64 4.08
C TYR A 569 -23.63 8.15 3.56
N GLY A 570 -23.09 9.17 4.21
CA GLY A 570 -21.74 9.65 3.91
C GLY A 570 -21.23 10.62 4.96
N THR A 571 -19.93 10.91 4.89
CA THR A 571 -19.40 12.09 5.57
C THR A 571 -19.95 13.35 4.92
N PHE A 572 -19.98 14.46 5.66
CA PHE A 572 -20.37 15.75 5.08
C PHE A 572 -19.60 16.08 3.80
N ASN A 573 -18.28 15.84 3.77
CA ASN A 573 -17.47 16.12 2.58
C ASN A 573 -17.87 15.25 1.39
N GLN A 574 -18.14 13.96 1.61
CA GLN A 574 -18.62 13.07 0.55
C GLN A 574 -19.96 13.54 0.00
N LEU A 575 -20.93 13.81 0.89
CA LEU A 575 -22.26 14.26 0.48
C LEU A 575 -22.24 15.62 -0.22
N CYS A 576 -21.39 16.55 0.22
CA CYS A 576 -21.18 17.83 -0.45
C CYS A 576 -20.54 17.64 -1.83
N GLU A 577 -19.49 16.82 -1.96
CA GLU A 577 -18.88 16.50 -3.27
C GLU A 577 -19.89 15.84 -4.20
N ASP A 578 -20.70 14.91 -3.70
CA ASP A 578 -21.73 14.24 -4.48
C ASP A 578 -22.82 15.20 -4.95
N GLU A 579 -23.25 16.13 -4.10
CA GLU A 579 -24.26 17.13 -4.47
C GLU A 579 -23.71 18.11 -5.50
N ILE A 580 -22.47 18.60 -5.30
CA ILE A 580 -21.82 19.53 -6.22
C ILE A 580 -21.56 18.89 -7.58
N ASN A 581 -21.16 17.61 -7.59
CA ASN A 581 -20.88 16.87 -8.82
C ASN A 581 -22.09 16.10 -9.37
N SER A 582 -23.29 16.31 -8.81
CA SER A 582 -24.53 15.61 -9.22
C SER A 582 -24.86 15.80 -10.70
N LYS A 583 -24.38 16.90 -11.29
CA LYS A 583 -24.58 17.29 -12.70
C LYS A 583 -23.33 17.09 -13.56
N GLY A 584 -22.35 16.33 -13.07
CA GLY A 584 -21.05 16.11 -13.69
C GLY A 584 -19.92 16.62 -12.80
N ASP A 585 -18.73 16.05 -12.97
CA ASP A 585 -17.55 16.46 -12.21
C ASP A 585 -17.17 17.90 -12.56
N ILE A 586 -17.34 18.81 -11.59
CA ILE A 586 -17.10 20.24 -11.80
C ILE A 586 -15.65 20.54 -12.19
N ARG A 587 -14.71 19.71 -11.76
CA ARG A 587 -13.28 19.88 -12.06
C ARG A 587 -13.01 19.56 -13.52
N GLU A 588 -13.59 18.46 -14.03
CA GLU A 588 -13.48 18.10 -15.45
C GLU A 588 -14.21 19.11 -16.33
N ILE A 589 -15.40 19.58 -15.93
CA ILE A 589 -16.14 20.63 -16.66
C ILE A 589 -15.29 21.90 -16.78
N VAL A 590 -14.63 22.34 -15.71
CA VAL A 590 -13.74 23.51 -15.73
C VAL A 590 -12.53 23.26 -16.62
N LEU A 591 -11.92 22.07 -16.59
CA LEU A 591 -10.79 21.72 -17.45
C LEU A 591 -11.19 21.71 -18.93
N ASP A 592 -12.34 21.12 -19.27
CA ASP A 592 -12.87 21.08 -20.62
C ASP A 592 -13.22 22.48 -21.12
N PHE A 593 -13.80 23.32 -20.27
CA PHE A 593 -14.05 24.71 -20.60
C PHE A 593 -12.76 25.47 -20.93
N ILE A 594 -11.72 25.34 -20.09
CA ILE A 594 -10.43 25.99 -20.30
C ILE A 594 -9.75 25.47 -21.58
N ARG A 595 -9.80 24.16 -21.84
CA ARG A 595 -9.11 23.52 -22.98
C ARG A 595 -9.83 23.69 -24.31
N LEU A 596 -11.15 23.51 -24.31
CA LEU A 596 -11.96 23.38 -25.52
C LEU A 596 -12.83 24.62 -25.78
N GLY A 597 -12.91 25.55 -24.82
CA GLY A 597 -13.80 26.71 -24.90
C GLY A 597 -15.29 26.34 -24.88
N LYS A 598 -15.63 25.13 -24.42
CA LYS A 598 -16.99 24.59 -24.45
C LYS A 598 -17.39 24.08 -23.07
N ILE A 599 -18.60 24.44 -22.65
CA ILE A 599 -19.26 23.83 -21.49
C ILE A 599 -20.12 22.68 -22.03
N PRO A 600 -20.01 21.46 -21.50
CA PRO A 600 -20.88 20.36 -21.92
C PRO A 600 -22.35 20.71 -21.71
N ASN A 601 -23.22 20.31 -22.65
CA ASN A 601 -24.66 20.44 -22.49
C ASN A 601 -25.13 19.45 -21.42
N ILE A 602 -25.27 19.93 -20.18
CA ILE A 602 -25.83 19.17 -19.08
C ILE A 602 -27.34 19.15 -19.27
N SER A 603 -27.91 17.98 -19.60
CA SER A 603 -29.36 17.82 -19.67
C SER A 603 -29.95 17.82 -18.26
N TYR A 604 -30.90 18.71 -17.99
CA TYR A 604 -31.68 18.70 -16.77
C TYR A 604 -32.66 17.53 -16.81
N ARG A 605 -32.69 16.71 -15.76
CA ARG A 605 -33.79 15.75 -15.53
C ARG A 605 -34.81 16.47 -14.64
N ASP A 606 -35.97 16.80 -15.20
CA ASP A 606 -37.05 17.53 -14.50
C ASP A 606 -37.84 16.68 -13.47
N ASN A 607 -37.40 15.45 -13.16
CA ASN A 607 -38.10 14.50 -12.29
C ASN A 607 -37.25 14.03 -11.10
N GLU A 608 -36.54 14.93 -10.42
CA GLU A 608 -35.82 14.58 -9.19
C GLU A 608 -36.74 14.65 -7.96
N ARG A 609 -36.63 13.64 -7.10
CA ARG A 609 -37.33 13.61 -5.81
C ARG A 609 -36.80 14.74 -4.91
N PRO A 610 -37.65 15.36 -4.08
CA PRO A 610 -37.17 16.35 -3.12
C PRO A 610 -36.17 15.72 -2.15
N LYS A 611 -35.07 16.44 -1.87
CA LYS A 611 -33.97 15.95 -1.03
C LYS A 611 -34.14 16.40 0.43
N ILE A 612 -33.84 15.52 1.38
CA ILE A 612 -33.76 15.80 2.82
C ILE A 612 -32.36 15.46 3.31
N LEU A 613 -31.77 16.37 4.10
CA LEU A 613 -30.51 16.15 4.79
C LEU A 613 -30.80 15.86 6.27
N LEU A 614 -30.42 14.66 6.73
CA LEU A 614 -30.39 14.28 8.13
C LEU A 614 -28.95 14.32 8.61
N ILE A 615 -28.71 14.93 9.77
CA ILE A 615 -27.37 15.14 10.30
C ILE A 615 -27.25 14.43 11.65
N ASP A 616 -26.32 13.48 11.76
CA ASP A 616 -25.85 12.97 13.05
C ASP A 616 -24.71 13.85 13.57
N GLU A 617 -24.60 13.95 14.91
CA GLU A 617 -23.54 14.70 15.61
C GLU A 617 -23.41 16.17 15.14
N VAL A 618 -24.54 16.91 15.24
CA VAL A 618 -24.62 18.33 14.87
C VAL A 618 -23.60 19.21 15.63
N ASP A 619 -23.20 18.83 16.83
CA ASP A 619 -22.15 19.50 17.59
C ASP A 619 -20.80 19.48 16.85
N VAL A 620 -20.49 18.39 16.16
CA VAL A 620 -19.26 18.27 15.36
C VAL A 620 -19.33 19.13 14.10
N PHE A 621 -20.52 19.29 13.51
CA PHE A 621 -20.74 20.19 12.38
C PHE A 621 -20.35 21.64 12.74
N PHE A 622 -20.63 22.10 13.97
CA PHE A 622 -20.30 23.45 14.43
C PHE A 622 -18.85 23.64 14.91
N THR A 623 -17.97 22.65 14.73
CA THR A 623 -16.55 22.80 15.06
C THR A 623 -15.85 23.76 14.10
N LYS A 624 -14.81 24.47 14.57
CA LYS A 624 -14.00 25.38 13.73
C LYS A 624 -13.37 24.71 12.51
N SER A 625 -13.12 23.41 12.59
CA SER A 625 -12.58 22.60 11.50
C SER A 625 -13.56 22.45 10.34
N PHE A 626 -14.86 22.55 10.61
CA PHE A 626 -15.92 22.34 9.64
C PHE A 626 -16.69 23.64 9.37
N TYR A 627 -17.34 24.20 10.40
CA TYR A 627 -18.07 25.46 10.31
C TYR A 627 -17.11 26.64 10.10
N GLY A 628 -17.18 27.26 8.92
CA GLY A 628 -16.30 28.37 8.51
C GLY A 628 -15.10 27.95 7.65
N ASN A 629 -14.93 26.64 7.39
CA ASN A 629 -13.93 26.18 6.44
C ASN A 629 -14.41 26.43 5.00
N ILE A 630 -13.47 26.67 4.09
CA ILE A 630 -13.80 26.96 2.69
C ILE A 630 -13.74 25.66 1.91
N TYR A 631 -14.86 25.31 1.26
CA TYR A 631 -14.86 24.25 0.25
C TYR A 631 -14.02 24.70 -0.96
N ARG A 632 -12.95 23.96 -1.28
CA ARG A 632 -11.97 24.31 -2.32
C ARG A 632 -11.93 23.24 -3.43
N PRO A 633 -12.87 23.27 -4.39
CA PRO A 633 -12.81 22.37 -5.54
C PRO A 633 -11.69 22.85 -6.47
N LEU A 634 -10.51 22.23 -6.37
CA LEU A 634 -9.36 22.56 -7.20
C LEU A 634 -9.33 21.66 -8.45
N ALA A 635 -9.30 22.28 -9.63
CA ALA A 635 -8.99 21.62 -10.90
C ALA A 635 -7.51 21.85 -11.23
N LYS A 636 -6.76 20.77 -11.53
CA LYS A 636 -5.34 20.87 -11.87
C LYS A 636 -5.16 20.88 -13.38
N LEU A 637 -4.91 22.06 -13.94
CA LEU A 637 -4.54 22.20 -15.34
C LEU A 637 -3.12 21.65 -15.55
N LYS A 638 -2.98 20.70 -16.47
CA LYS A 638 -1.68 20.18 -16.92
C LYS A 638 -1.57 20.42 -18.42
N ASP A 639 -0.55 21.19 -18.80
CA ASP A 639 -0.17 21.46 -20.19
C ASP A 639 1.35 21.60 -20.29
N PRO A 640 2.02 21.03 -21.30
CA PRO A 640 3.46 21.18 -21.50
C PRO A 640 3.94 22.63 -21.54
N THR A 641 3.11 23.55 -22.04
CA THR A 641 3.44 24.99 -22.08
C THR A 641 3.56 25.59 -20.68
N ILE A 642 2.81 25.10 -19.70
CA ILE A 642 2.89 25.56 -18.30
C ILE A 642 4.19 25.07 -17.66
N ASN A 643 4.61 23.84 -17.96
CA ASN A 643 5.90 23.32 -17.50
C ASN A 643 7.05 24.13 -18.13
N ASN A 644 6.99 24.37 -19.45
CA ASN A 644 8.00 25.18 -20.14
C ASN A 644 8.07 26.61 -19.58
N LEU A 645 6.93 27.21 -19.21
CA LEU A 645 6.90 28.53 -18.57
C LEU A 645 7.52 28.49 -17.17
N THR A 646 7.26 27.44 -16.40
CA THR A 646 7.84 27.27 -15.05
C THR A 646 9.34 27.04 -15.12
N ASP A 647 9.83 26.29 -16.12
CA ASP A 647 11.26 26.08 -16.35
C ASP A 647 11.97 27.34 -16.87
N TYR A 648 11.21 28.28 -17.47
CA TYR A 648 11.71 29.56 -17.96
C TYR A 648 11.82 30.64 -16.86
N ILE A 649 10.93 30.60 -15.86
CA ILE A 649 10.93 31.51 -14.69
C ILE A 649 11.99 31.05 -13.68
#